data_AF-A0A0N1FXZ8-F1
#
_entry.id   AF-A0A0N1FXZ8-F1
#
_cell.length_a   1.000
_cell.length_b   1.000
_cell.length_c   1.000
_cell.angle_alpha   90.00
_cell.angle_beta   90.00
_cell.angle_gamma   90.00
#
_symmetry.space_group_name_H-M   'P 1'
#
loop_
_entity.id
_entity.type
_entity.pdbx_description
1 polymer ?
#
loop_
_entity_poly.entity_id
_entity_poly.type
_entity_poly.pdbx_seq_one_letter_code
_entity_poly.pdbx_strand_id
1 'polypeptide(L)'
;MVNTRGGEADNTGPSIPHIPHPLHQPQGLRTKTVRPSKRHRMRMRLLDAVDEDRHNAEVLLTALQQAVAEVQGLGGMVHLPGGGMSGILYLVADSGLPESMTRPWLIIPVRGTAPPSSAARNDTITWQPDLAPPDPVPGRDPAALWPSRLPAGIGHLAVPIPGGGRRRGALSVLFAPGTEPGAAERAFLNEVAAWMSGRLKSSGILNPSPTLLRALENGPEPREAVPPWGVEAVPSITYTWDLRTGELTSDRPVVEVLAGIDPEVMSGGIEAWAELIHPDDLPGAVAGFDTGIQMRGGFQNEYRIRRQDGTYLWIEARARTITDEEGTPVKVIGTLRDSSETHAAVESVGRALRHMSDGFVSLDTDWRIGFLNQAAERLFGAAGDVAGALLWDIPTVRAVPGLEQRCRATAAEGQPAGFDVPGPDGTSWYHLRLVPVPEGLTLYITDTTERHLREVERAAAERAAGKRAALVQRITRELAEAVTAQDVMAAVAEGVMTPLGATGLVMLDVFGDRLTVVGSRGYSERFTRLLDGHWTVRDAANPVGDALRTRTTLFISSPEEFLQRYPETEILVRESGKQAWAVLPLTASGRDIGAAVISFGRPRVLDDDERTLLTALSGLIAQALERAGLYDEATTRARTLQRSLLPQALPKLPEVTAAARYQSAKQGADVGGDWYDVIPLSAARVALVIGDVMGHGMAEAATMGRLRTAVRTLSELELPPDEILGHLNDIVGELGTDAFVTCLYGIYDPVTRRLSYASAGQPPPAVAHPDGTVTFLSMTPDPPLGVAAPPFEALETLLPADSLLALYSDGLVESNDRDVTTGMSRLAELLFQSVNAMPTSPADASDLDALCATITSALLPAHGELIDDAALLLVRTHPLDAENVAEWPLPEDPVAAGQARELVRAQLTDWDLADEDLIMTTELLVSELVGNVIRHACGPIRLRMLRSRALICEVSDASLTTPHIRHTSATDEGGRGLQLISALCQRWGTRHTRTGKSIWTELPLPTASV
;
A
#
# COMPACT_ATOMS: atom_id res chain seq x y z
N MET A 1 -37.58 -3.88 26.31
CA MET A 1 -38.30 -4.38 27.51
C MET A 1 -37.37 -4.23 28.71
N VAL A 2 -37.87 -3.79 29.88
CA VAL A 2 -37.22 -3.79 31.23
C VAL A 2 -35.95 -2.89 31.36
N ASN A 3 -36.01 -1.68 31.94
CA ASN A 3 -35.84 -1.28 33.38
C ASN A 3 -34.41 -1.49 33.95
N THR A 4 -33.80 -0.66 34.83
CA THR A 4 -34.21 0.49 35.70
C THR A 4 -32.93 1.26 36.16
N ARG A 5 -32.85 2.61 36.14
CA ARG A 5 -33.10 3.65 37.19
C ARG A 5 -32.18 3.71 38.47
N GLY A 6 -31.68 4.94 38.77
CA GLY A 6 -31.30 5.46 40.10
C GLY A 6 -29.77 5.59 40.38
N GLY A 7 -29.22 6.63 41.01
CA GLY A 7 -29.79 7.89 41.55
C GLY A 7 -28.72 8.90 42.09
N GLU A 8 -29.19 10.08 42.51
CA GLU A 8 -28.51 11.22 43.19
C GLU A 8 -27.92 10.84 44.60
N ALA A 9 -27.17 11.64 45.37
CA ALA A 9 -26.30 12.84 45.26
C ALA A 9 -25.67 13.07 46.68
N ASP A 10 -24.64 13.93 46.86
CA ASP A 10 -24.58 14.85 48.04
C ASP A 10 -23.48 15.94 47.95
N ASN A 11 -23.58 16.97 48.82
CA ASN A 11 -22.83 18.24 48.77
C ASN A 11 -22.48 18.82 50.16
N THR A 12 -21.20 19.07 50.48
CA THR A 12 -20.76 19.89 51.64
C THR A 12 -19.37 20.52 51.46
N GLY A 13 -19.20 21.82 51.76
CA GLY A 13 -17.90 22.48 52.08
C GLY A 13 -17.82 22.83 53.58
N PRO A 14 -17.10 23.88 54.06
CA PRO A 14 -16.01 24.71 53.48
C PRO A 14 -14.82 24.90 54.49
N SER A 15 -13.82 25.79 54.23
CA SER A 15 -13.17 26.75 55.21
C SER A 15 -11.75 27.26 54.84
N ILE A 16 -11.36 28.43 55.37
CA ILE A 16 -10.07 29.17 55.19
C ILE A 16 -9.42 29.47 56.56
N PRO A 17 -8.08 29.62 56.68
CA PRO A 17 -7.51 30.53 57.69
C PRO A 17 -6.31 31.42 57.24
N HIS A 18 -5.99 32.42 58.07
CA HIS A 18 -5.06 33.55 57.86
C HIS A 18 -3.65 33.41 58.52
N ILE A 19 -2.73 34.34 58.18
CA ILE A 19 -1.32 34.49 58.64
C ILE A 19 -1.18 35.52 59.81
N PRO A 20 -0.15 35.42 60.67
CA PRO A 20 0.42 36.59 61.38
C PRO A 20 1.97 36.74 61.36
N HIS A 21 2.46 37.96 61.65
CA HIS A 21 3.87 38.42 61.63
C HIS A 21 4.58 38.43 63.03
N PRO A 22 5.93 38.60 63.11
CA PRO A 22 6.72 38.57 64.36
C PRO A 22 7.33 39.93 64.81
N LEU A 23 7.78 40.06 66.08
CA LEU A 23 8.53 41.23 66.60
C LEU A 23 9.51 40.92 67.77
N HIS A 24 10.56 41.77 67.86
CA HIS A 24 11.44 42.13 69.01
C HIS A 24 12.79 41.44 69.35
N GLN A 25 13.81 42.31 69.41
CA GLN A 25 15.15 42.32 70.03
C GLN A 25 15.53 43.84 70.17
N PRO A 26 16.72 44.32 70.66
CA PRO A 26 17.81 43.75 71.48
C PRO A 26 18.38 44.71 72.58
N GLN A 27 19.42 44.28 73.33
CA GLN A 27 20.51 45.08 73.97
C GLN A 27 21.76 44.16 74.18
N GLY A 28 23.02 44.59 74.39
CA GLY A 28 23.66 45.92 74.29
C GLY A 28 24.87 46.11 75.25
N LEU A 29 26.13 46.24 74.76
CA LEU A 29 27.34 46.51 75.59
C LEU A 29 28.43 47.33 74.84
N ARG A 30 29.26 48.10 75.59
CA ARG A 30 30.26 49.08 75.06
C ARG A 30 31.72 48.65 75.29
N THR A 31 32.62 49.00 74.38
CA THR A 31 34.10 48.90 74.52
C THR A 31 34.81 50.24 74.22
N LYS A 32 36.05 50.41 74.73
CA LYS A 32 36.85 51.67 74.65
C LYS A 32 37.40 51.92 73.24
N THR A 33 37.32 53.16 72.76
CA THR A 33 37.78 53.56 71.41
C THR A 33 39.29 53.80 71.34
N VAL A 34 39.99 53.03 70.49
CA VAL A 34 41.41 53.26 70.13
C VAL A 34 41.47 54.31 69.01
N ARG A 35 42.48 55.20 69.01
CA ARG A 35 42.66 56.18 67.91
C ARG A 35 43.45 55.54 66.74
N PRO A 36 42.94 55.56 65.50
CA PRO A 36 43.58 54.87 64.37
C PRO A 36 44.86 55.56 63.87
N SER A 37 45.79 54.76 63.39
CA SER A 37 47.12 55.22 62.90
C SER A 37 47.01 56.01 61.58
N LYS A 38 48.14 56.54 61.08
CA LYS A 38 48.19 57.14 59.73
C LYS A 38 48.11 56.07 58.63
N ARG A 39 48.61 54.86 58.88
CA ARG A 39 48.65 53.73 57.95
C ARG A 39 47.27 53.06 57.83
N HIS A 40 46.62 52.79 58.96
CA HIS A 40 45.21 52.39 59.12
C HIS A 40 44.27 53.23 58.24
N ARG A 41 44.32 54.56 58.39
CA ARG A 41 43.46 55.48 57.62
C ARG A 41 43.82 55.56 56.13
N MET A 42 45.05 55.25 55.74
CA MET A 42 45.43 55.18 54.33
C MET A 42 44.82 53.95 53.67
N ARG A 43 44.88 52.78 54.33
CA ARG A 43 44.35 51.53 53.77
C ARG A 43 42.84 51.51 53.66
N MET A 44 42.10 52.04 54.66
CA MET A 44 40.63 52.15 54.54
C MET A 44 40.22 53.01 53.33
N ARG A 45 40.96 54.09 53.02
CA ARG A 45 40.72 54.90 51.81
C ARG A 45 41.02 54.16 50.50
N LEU A 46 42.00 53.24 50.50
CA LEU A 46 42.27 52.40 49.33
C LEU A 46 41.12 51.42 49.07
N LEU A 47 40.50 50.90 50.13
CA LEU A 47 39.30 50.07 50.01
C LEU A 47 38.12 50.89 49.49
N ASP A 48 37.85 52.07 50.07
CA ASP A 48 36.79 52.98 49.60
C ASP A 48 36.96 53.47 48.15
N ALA A 49 38.15 53.31 47.55
CA ALA A 49 38.43 53.63 46.15
C ALA A 49 38.24 52.45 45.17
N VAL A 50 37.89 51.25 45.67
CA VAL A 50 37.62 50.07 44.82
C VAL A 50 36.25 50.22 44.16
N ASP A 51 36.24 50.27 42.83
CA ASP A 51 35.08 50.53 41.96
C ASP A 51 33.86 49.63 42.26
N GLU A 52 32.64 50.19 42.18
CA GLU A 52 31.41 49.50 42.55
C GLU A 52 31.09 48.30 41.63
N ASP A 53 31.51 48.37 40.36
CA ASP A 53 31.26 47.36 39.33
C ASP A 53 32.24 46.17 39.35
N ARG A 54 33.21 46.12 40.28
CA ARG A 54 34.15 44.99 40.41
C ARG A 54 33.51 43.73 40.99
N HIS A 55 33.96 42.57 40.50
CA HIS A 55 33.41 41.27 40.90
C HIS A 55 33.69 40.97 42.37
N ASN A 56 32.71 40.39 43.09
CA ASN A 56 32.78 40.19 44.53
C ASN A 56 34.05 39.46 45.01
N ALA A 57 34.54 38.48 44.25
CA ALA A 57 35.73 37.72 44.60
C ALA A 57 36.99 38.60 44.64
N GLU A 58 37.14 39.53 43.68
CA GLU A 58 38.25 40.49 43.63
C GLU A 58 38.16 41.49 44.78
N VAL A 59 36.96 42.03 45.03
CA VAL A 59 36.69 42.95 46.15
C VAL A 59 37.06 42.34 47.51
N LEU A 60 36.73 41.06 47.71
CA LEU A 60 37.10 40.32 48.93
C LEU A 60 38.61 40.06 49.02
N LEU A 61 39.26 39.72 47.91
CA LEU A 61 40.70 39.49 47.85
C LEU A 61 41.49 40.78 48.15
N THR A 62 41.11 41.92 47.55
CA THR A 62 41.75 43.22 47.85
C THR A 62 41.59 43.61 49.31
N ALA A 63 40.40 43.44 49.90
CA ALA A 63 40.20 43.67 51.33
C ALA A 63 41.04 42.74 52.22
N LEU A 64 41.16 41.47 51.86
CA LEU A 64 41.99 40.50 52.56
C LEU A 64 43.49 40.87 52.50
N GLN A 65 43.99 41.27 51.34
CA GLN A 65 45.37 41.74 51.16
C GLN A 65 45.67 42.97 52.04
N GLN A 66 44.76 43.96 52.09
CA GLN A 66 44.92 45.13 52.95
C GLN A 66 44.84 44.78 54.45
N ALA A 67 44.00 43.82 54.82
CA ALA A 67 43.91 43.28 56.18
C ALA A 67 45.24 42.67 56.64
N VAL A 68 45.76 41.68 55.90
CA VAL A 68 47.02 40.98 56.18
C VAL A 68 48.18 41.96 56.30
N ALA A 69 48.31 42.88 55.34
CA ALA A 69 49.48 43.76 55.26
C ALA A 69 49.47 44.91 56.30
N GLU A 70 48.34 45.30 56.89
CA GLU A 70 48.33 46.28 58.00
C GLU A 70 48.80 45.63 59.29
N VAL A 71 48.24 44.47 59.63
CA VAL A 71 48.52 43.77 60.89
C VAL A 71 49.80 42.94 60.85
N GLN A 72 50.51 42.94 59.71
CA GLN A 72 51.73 42.17 59.46
C GLN A 72 51.55 40.67 59.69
N GLY A 73 50.40 40.14 59.25
CA GLY A 73 50.09 38.71 59.34
C GLY A 73 50.84 37.87 58.29
N LEU A 74 50.96 36.57 58.58
CA LEU A 74 51.52 35.52 57.71
C LEU A 74 50.62 35.17 56.50
N GLY A 75 49.65 36.01 56.15
CA GLY A 75 48.55 35.66 55.24
C GLY A 75 47.20 35.47 55.94
N GLY A 76 46.15 35.28 55.14
CA GLY A 76 44.78 35.26 55.63
C GLY A 76 43.79 34.55 54.72
N MET A 77 42.56 34.44 55.21
CA MET A 77 41.45 33.67 54.62
C MET A 77 40.12 34.38 54.83
N VAL A 78 39.19 34.23 53.89
CA VAL A 78 37.79 34.68 54.00
C VAL A 78 36.86 33.50 53.80
N HIS A 79 36.01 33.25 54.79
CA HIS A 79 35.07 32.13 54.83
C HIS A 79 33.63 32.62 54.81
N LEU A 80 32.88 32.33 53.73
CA LEU A 80 31.46 32.73 53.56
C LEU A 80 30.56 31.48 53.33
N PRO A 81 29.26 31.52 53.63
CA PRO A 81 28.34 30.41 53.37
C PRO A 81 28.03 30.30 51.86
N GLY A 82 28.00 29.07 51.35
CA GLY A 82 27.60 28.77 49.97
C GLY A 82 26.08 28.81 49.80
N GLY A 83 25.61 29.04 48.56
CA GLY A 83 24.20 29.34 48.27
C GLY A 83 23.17 28.25 48.58
N GLY A 84 23.59 26.99 48.75
CA GLY A 84 22.68 25.83 48.89
C GLY A 84 22.78 25.00 50.18
N MET A 85 23.89 25.03 50.92
CA MET A 85 24.11 24.13 52.07
C MET A 85 24.12 24.84 53.42
N SER A 86 23.09 24.62 54.24
CA SER A 86 23.00 25.18 55.58
C SER A 86 23.93 24.44 56.56
N GLY A 87 25.06 25.06 56.93
CA GLY A 87 25.92 24.55 58.01
C GLY A 87 27.42 24.49 57.68
N ILE A 88 27.83 24.92 56.48
CA ILE A 88 29.22 24.94 56.01
C ILE A 88 29.62 26.37 55.62
N LEU A 89 30.90 26.71 55.84
CA LEU A 89 31.55 27.89 55.26
C LEU A 89 32.61 27.41 54.25
N TYR A 90 32.69 28.10 53.12
CA TYR A 90 33.65 27.84 52.06
C TYR A 90 34.72 28.92 52.07
N LEU A 91 35.96 28.53 51.77
CA LEU A 91 37.03 29.49 51.48
C LEU A 91 36.72 30.16 50.14
N VAL A 92 36.42 31.46 50.16
CA VAL A 92 36.08 32.25 48.97
C VAL A 92 37.20 33.19 48.52
N ALA A 93 38.10 33.53 49.43
CA ALA A 93 39.35 34.22 49.13
C ALA A 93 40.41 33.79 50.15
N ASP A 94 41.64 33.62 49.68
CA ASP A 94 42.84 33.45 50.48
C ASP A 94 43.95 34.32 49.91
N SER A 95 44.90 34.73 50.74
CA SER A 95 46.01 35.60 50.32
C SER A 95 47.22 35.36 51.20
N GLY A 96 48.38 35.20 50.56
CA GLY A 96 49.65 35.01 51.25
C GLY A 96 49.76 33.71 52.04
N LEU A 97 49.09 32.64 51.64
CA LEU A 97 49.22 31.32 52.26
C LEU A 97 49.50 30.27 51.18
N PRO A 98 50.47 29.34 51.38
CA PRO A 98 50.70 28.26 50.42
C PRO A 98 49.51 27.30 50.41
N GLU A 99 49.26 26.66 49.26
CA GLU A 99 48.10 25.76 49.07
C GLU A 99 48.04 24.62 50.11
N SER A 100 49.20 24.13 50.55
CA SER A 100 49.31 23.13 51.62
C SER A 100 48.73 23.61 52.96
N MET A 101 48.77 24.92 53.24
CA MET A 101 48.15 25.52 54.42
C MET A 101 46.68 25.86 54.21
N THR A 102 46.19 26.12 52.99
CA THR A 102 44.77 26.47 52.75
C THR A 102 43.89 25.24 52.46
N ARG A 103 44.45 24.14 51.93
CA ARG A 103 43.74 22.87 51.64
C ARG A 103 42.91 22.30 52.80
N PRO A 104 43.37 22.31 54.07
CA PRO A 104 42.54 21.87 55.21
C PRO A 104 41.33 22.78 55.48
N TRP A 105 41.39 24.05 55.08
CA TRP A 105 40.41 25.11 55.40
C TRP A 105 39.43 25.41 54.27
N LEU A 106 39.54 24.72 53.13
CA LEU A 106 38.68 24.94 51.95
C LEU A 106 37.19 24.84 52.26
N ILE A 107 36.82 23.93 53.18
CA ILE A 107 35.44 23.70 53.63
C ILE A 107 35.50 23.45 55.13
N ILE A 108 34.82 24.29 55.93
CA ILE A 108 34.76 24.16 57.39
C ILE A 108 33.30 24.19 57.89
N PRO A 109 32.96 23.50 58.99
CA PRO A 109 31.60 23.53 59.50
C PRO A 109 31.32 24.85 60.23
N VAL A 110 30.16 25.48 59.99
CA VAL A 110 29.67 26.66 60.74
C VAL A 110 29.54 26.38 62.24
N ARG A 111 29.36 25.11 62.61
CA ARG A 111 29.31 24.66 64.01
C ARG A 111 30.67 24.21 64.57
N GLY A 112 31.76 24.34 63.82
CA GLY A 112 33.11 23.96 64.23
C GLY A 112 33.65 24.72 65.45
N THR A 113 34.72 24.18 66.03
CA THR A 113 35.49 24.79 67.11
C THR A 113 36.54 25.78 66.61
N ALA A 114 36.98 25.64 65.35
CA ALA A 114 38.02 26.48 64.77
C ALA A 114 37.69 27.99 64.77
N PRO A 115 38.69 28.90 64.80
CA PRO A 115 38.47 30.33 64.97
C PRO A 115 37.48 30.99 63.98
N PRO A 116 37.53 30.75 62.65
CA PRO A 116 36.56 31.31 61.70
C PRO A 116 35.13 30.79 61.94
N SER A 117 34.98 29.50 62.26
CA SER A 117 33.68 28.92 62.61
C SER A 117 33.12 29.53 63.90
N SER A 118 33.97 29.72 64.91
CA SER A 118 33.60 30.36 66.17
C SER A 118 33.21 31.83 65.97
N ALA A 119 34.02 32.60 65.23
CA ALA A 119 33.73 34.00 64.93
C ALA A 119 32.42 34.17 64.15
N ALA A 120 32.23 33.41 63.06
CA ALA A 120 31.02 33.48 62.24
C ALA A 120 29.74 32.99 62.95
N ARG A 121 29.87 32.10 63.96
CA ARG A 121 28.75 31.59 64.76
C ARG A 121 28.37 32.51 65.90
N ASN A 122 29.36 33.03 66.62
CA ASN A 122 29.19 33.75 67.88
C ASN A 122 29.17 35.28 67.71
N ASP A 123 29.53 35.80 66.53
CA ASP A 123 29.72 37.23 66.23
C ASP A 123 30.78 37.90 67.14
N THR A 124 31.84 37.13 67.47
CA THR A 124 32.92 37.55 68.38
C THR A 124 34.29 37.31 67.77
N ILE A 125 35.18 38.30 67.90
CA ILE A 125 36.59 38.16 67.54
C ILE A 125 37.22 37.00 68.35
N THR A 126 37.70 35.98 67.66
CA THR A 126 38.27 34.75 68.25
C THR A 126 39.77 34.70 67.98
N TRP A 127 40.56 34.51 69.04
CA TRP A 127 42.01 34.28 68.97
C TRP A 127 42.33 32.87 69.44
N GLN A 128 43.22 32.19 68.73
CA GLN A 128 43.79 30.91 69.10
C GLN A 128 45.32 31.00 68.95
N PRO A 129 46.12 30.74 70.01
CA PRO A 129 47.57 30.93 69.97
C PRO A 129 48.32 29.82 69.22
N ASP A 130 47.71 28.63 69.07
CA ASP A 130 48.30 27.48 68.38
C ASP A 130 47.36 27.00 67.27
N LEU A 131 47.76 27.21 66.01
CA LEU A 131 47.02 26.78 64.81
C LEU A 131 46.83 25.26 64.79
N ALA A 132 45.57 24.82 64.75
CA ALA A 132 45.15 23.42 64.72
C ALA A 132 44.29 23.13 63.47
N PRO A 133 44.19 21.86 63.02
CA PRO A 133 43.29 21.49 61.93
C PRO A 133 41.83 21.85 62.27
N PRO A 134 41.04 22.35 61.30
CA PRO A 134 39.62 22.59 61.49
C PRO A 134 38.86 21.26 61.65
N ASP A 135 37.67 21.35 62.24
CA ASP A 135 36.82 20.17 62.46
C ASP A 135 36.39 19.53 61.12
N PRO A 136 36.26 18.19 61.05
CA PRO A 136 35.90 17.51 59.82
C PRO A 136 34.48 17.83 59.35
N VAL A 137 34.27 17.70 58.04
CA VAL A 137 32.97 17.79 57.37
C VAL A 137 32.65 16.46 56.67
N PRO A 138 31.38 16.13 56.39
CA PRO A 138 31.04 14.87 55.72
C PRO A 138 31.86 14.65 54.43
N GLY A 139 32.53 13.50 54.33
CA GLY A 139 33.36 13.15 53.18
C GLY A 139 34.78 13.74 53.15
N ARG A 140 35.19 14.57 54.13
CA ARG A 140 36.53 15.20 54.14
C ARG A 140 37.10 15.33 55.55
N ASP A 141 38.30 14.78 55.76
CA ASP A 141 39.09 14.93 56.99
C ASP A 141 40.22 15.95 56.79
N PRO A 142 40.13 17.16 57.40
CA PRO A 142 41.20 18.16 57.37
C PRO A 142 42.49 17.72 58.06
N ALA A 143 42.43 16.79 59.01
CA ALA A 143 43.62 16.30 59.72
C ALA A 143 44.51 15.43 58.81
N ALA A 144 43.91 14.66 57.90
CA ALA A 144 44.65 13.90 56.87
C ALA A 144 45.43 14.82 55.91
N LEU A 145 44.88 16.02 55.64
CA LEU A 145 45.49 17.06 54.80
C LEU A 145 46.46 17.98 55.55
N TRP A 146 46.62 17.80 56.87
CA TRP A 146 47.39 18.73 57.70
C TRP A 146 48.90 18.69 57.39
N PRO A 147 49.58 19.85 57.26
CA PRO A 147 51.02 19.88 57.02
C PRO A 147 51.82 19.32 58.20
N SER A 148 52.72 18.38 57.93
CA SER A 148 53.47 17.63 58.95
C SER A 148 54.66 18.38 59.57
N ARG A 149 54.93 19.63 59.17
CA ARG A 149 56.07 20.45 59.61
C ARG A 149 55.69 21.94 59.77
N LEU A 150 54.68 22.25 60.57
CA LEU A 150 54.39 23.64 60.97
C LEU A 150 55.21 24.02 62.22
N PRO A 151 55.77 25.24 62.30
CA PRO A 151 56.25 25.81 63.56
C PRO A 151 55.14 25.86 64.63
N ALA A 152 55.48 25.49 65.87
CA ALA A 152 54.56 25.64 67.00
C ALA A 152 54.35 27.13 67.35
N GLY A 153 53.19 27.48 67.91
CA GLY A 153 52.84 28.84 68.31
C GLY A 153 52.31 29.77 67.21
N ILE A 154 52.09 29.30 65.98
CA ILE A 154 51.43 30.11 64.94
C ILE A 154 50.01 30.46 65.42
N GLY A 155 49.74 31.75 65.56
CA GLY A 155 48.46 32.26 66.03
C GLY A 155 47.43 32.43 64.92
N HIS A 156 46.15 32.30 65.25
CA HIS A 156 45.02 32.46 64.34
C HIS A 156 44.01 33.42 64.95
N LEU A 157 43.87 34.62 64.35
CA LEU A 157 42.81 35.57 64.67
C LEU A 157 41.71 35.50 63.63
N ALA A 158 40.46 35.38 64.05
CA ALA A 158 39.28 35.48 63.20
C ALA A 158 38.33 36.57 63.71
N VAL A 159 37.86 37.43 62.81
CA VAL A 159 36.83 38.44 63.06
C VAL A 159 35.56 38.08 62.27
N PRO A 160 34.36 38.30 62.83
CA PRO A 160 33.12 38.06 62.09
C PRO A 160 32.96 39.07 60.96
N ILE A 161 32.39 38.64 59.83
CA ILE A 161 31.89 39.54 58.79
C ILE A 161 30.41 39.78 59.10
N PRO A 162 30.01 41.01 59.51
CA PRO A 162 28.64 41.27 59.97
C PRO A 162 27.61 40.98 58.88
N GLY A 163 26.37 40.64 59.25
CA GLY A 163 25.28 40.45 58.29
C GLY A 163 23.93 40.83 58.86
N GLY A 164 23.10 41.51 58.06
CA GLY A 164 21.76 41.96 58.47
C GLY A 164 20.79 40.79 58.70
N GLY A 165 20.86 40.17 59.88
CA GLY A 165 19.96 39.08 60.30
C GLY A 165 20.30 37.67 59.79
N ARG A 166 21.38 37.50 59.00
CA ARG A 166 21.88 36.19 58.54
C ARG A 166 23.39 36.10 58.70
N ARG A 167 23.89 34.93 59.12
CA ARG A 167 25.33 34.62 59.25
C ARG A 167 26.02 34.89 57.91
N ARG A 168 27.00 35.79 57.87
CA ARG A 168 27.72 36.12 56.62
C ARG A 168 29.11 35.52 56.53
N GLY A 169 29.82 35.29 57.63
CA GLY A 169 31.10 34.56 57.59
C GLY A 169 32.16 35.12 58.53
N ALA A 170 33.42 34.85 58.22
CA ALA A 170 34.57 35.34 58.98
C ALA A 170 35.75 35.72 58.07
N LEU A 171 36.49 36.75 58.49
CA LEU A 171 37.81 37.14 57.98
C LEU A 171 38.86 36.64 58.98
N SER A 172 39.86 35.90 58.51
CA SER A 172 40.95 35.34 59.32
C SER A 172 42.31 35.85 58.87
N VAL A 173 43.22 36.05 59.83
CA VAL A 173 44.64 36.33 59.59
C VAL A 173 45.48 35.46 60.53
N LEU A 174 46.57 34.90 59.99
CA LEU A 174 47.54 34.10 60.74
C LEU A 174 48.72 34.97 61.20
N PHE A 175 49.31 34.64 62.35
CA PHE A 175 50.34 35.43 63.02
C PHE A 175 51.55 34.58 63.41
N ALA A 176 52.73 35.19 63.40
CA ALA A 176 53.99 34.53 63.74
C ALA A 176 54.02 34.07 65.23
N PRO A 177 54.81 33.03 65.57
CA PRO A 177 54.96 32.58 66.95
C PRO A 177 55.28 33.70 67.93
N GLY A 178 54.45 33.82 68.98
CA GLY A 178 54.57 34.84 70.02
C GLY A 178 53.99 36.23 69.69
N THR A 179 53.37 36.43 68.53
CA THR A 179 52.77 37.72 68.14
C THR A 179 51.25 37.76 68.31
N GLU A 180 50.76 37.84 69.56
CA GLU A 180 49.33 38.05 69.80
C GLU A 180 48.91 39.48 69.39
N PRO A 181 47.92 39.65 68.48
CA PRO A 181 47.48 40.96 68.02
C PRO A 181 46.80 41.76 69.14
N GLY A 182 47.19 43.03 69.26
CA GLY A 182 46.66 43.96 70.24
C GLY A 182 45.28 44.53 69.89
N ALA A 183 44.86 45.53 70.65
CA ALA A 183 43.55 46.17 70.48
C ALA A 183 43.43 47.00 69.19
N ALA A 184 44.55 47.44 68.60
CA ALA A 184 44.56 48.24 67.38
C ALA A 184 44.37 47.35 66.13
N GLU A 185 45.09 46.24 66.07
CA GLU A 185 45.03 45.24 65.00
C GLU A 185 43.64 44.61 64.93
N ARG A 186 43.07 44.24 66.10
CA ARG A 186 41.70 43.70 66.21
C ARG A 186 40.65 44.72 65.77
N ALA A 187 40.84 46.01 66.07
CA ALA A 187 39.94 47.07 65.62
C ALA A 187 39.99 47.26 64.10
N PHE A 188 41.20 47.28 63.51
CA PHE A 188 41.38 47.41 62.06
C PHE A 188 40.74 46.25 61.28
N LEU A 189 40.98 45.00 61.69
CA LEU A 189 40.38 43.84 61.02
C LEU A 189 38.85 43.85 61.11
N ASN A 190 38.29 44.32 62.23
CA ASN A 190 36.85 44.49 62.39
C ASN A 190 36.28 45.62 61.49
N GLU A 191 37.02 46.71 61.27
CA GLU A 191 36.66 47.75 60.30
C GLU A 191 36.68 47.20 58.85
N VAL A 192 37.70 46.42 58.48
CA VAL A 192 37.75 45.77 57.15
C VAL A 192 36.61 44.77 56.96
N ALA A 193 36.28 43.96 57.97
CA ALA A 193 35.16 43.02 57.91
C ALA A 193 33.79 43.73 57.81
N ALA A 194 33.62 44.88 58.48
CA ALA A 194 32.44 45.72 58.32
C ALA A 194 32.35 46.34 56.91
N TRP A 195 33.48 46.77 56.34
CA TRP A 195 33.56 47.26 54.96
C TRP A 195 33.19 46.18 53.94
N MET A 196 33.74 44.97 54.07
CA MET A 196 33.39 43.81 53.23
C MET A 196 31.88 43.51 53.27
N SER A 197 31.27 43.58 54.46
CA SER A 197 29.81 43.42 54.61
C SER A 197 29.00 44.50 53.87
N GLY A 198 29.52 45.73 53.82
CA GLY A 198 28.92 46.84 53.08
C GLY A 198 28.86 46.56 51.57
N ARG A 199 29.97 46.10 50.98
CA ARG A 199 30.07 45.80 49.54
C ARG A 199 29.29 44.55 49.12
N LEU A 200 29.22 43.52 49.97
CA LEU A 200 28.43 42.30 49.76
C LEU A 200 26.88 42.49 49.88
N LYS A 201 26.34 43.64 49.48
CA LYS A 201 24.89 43.93 49.54
C LYS A 201 24.18 43.86 48.19
N SER A 202 24.91 43.88 47.08
CA SER A 202 24.36 44.12 45.72
C SER A 202 24.36 42.90 44.79
N SER A 203 24.88 41.74 45.20
CA SER A 203 25.14 40.62 44.28
C SER A 203 25.01 39.27 44.97
N GLY A 204 24.06 38.46 44.49
CA GLY A 204 23.82 37.08 44.94
C GLY A 204 24.63 36.07 44.12
N ILE A 205 25.04 34.98 44.78
CA ILE A 205 26.00 33.97 44.30
C ILE A 205 27.45 34.50 44.30
N LEU A 206 28.28 33.86 45.12
CA LEU A 206 29.72 34.07 45.19
C LEU A 206 30.38 32.85 44.56
N ASN A 207 31.28 33.08 43.60
CA ASN A 207 32.07 32.00 43.03
C ASN A 207 33.04 31.44 44.10
N PRO A 208 33.28 30.12 44.14
CA PRO A 208 34.34 29.53 44.95
C PRO A 208 35.72 30.13 44.59
N SER A 209 36.68 30.14 45.53
CA SER A 209 38.02 30.65 45.23
C SER A 209 38.70 29.82 44.13
N PRO A 210 39.66 30.38 43.37
CA PRO A 210 40.47 29.60 42.43
C PRO A 210 41.15 28.39 43.09
N THR A 211 41.54 28.52 44.35
CA THR A 211 42.08 27.45 45.20
C THR A 211 41.06 26.32 45.43
N LEU A 212 39.80 26.67 45.67
CA LEU A 212 38.71 25.69 45.83
C LEU A 212 38.36 25.00 44.50
N LEU A 213 38.35 25.74 43.38
CA LEU A 213 38.12 25.18 42.04
C LEU A 213 39.22 24.17 41.66
N ARG A 214 40.50 24.55 41.76
CA ARG A 214 41.64 23.64 41.46
C ARG A 214 41.66 22.40 42.36
N ALA A 215 41.26 22.53 43.62
CA ALA A 215 41.19 21.40 44.55
C ALA A 215 39.99 20.46 44.29
N LEU A 216 38.94 20.94 43.62
CA LEU A 216 37.82 20.13 43.15
C LEU A 216 38.16 19.41 41.83
N GLU A 217 38.95 20.05 40.95
CA GLU A 217 39.38 19.48 39.67
C GLU A 217 40.43 18.36 39.82
N ASN A 218 41.42 18.52 40.70
CA ASN A 218 42.58 17.61 40.75
C ASN A 218 42.48 16.47 41.78
N GLY A 219 41.47 16.48 42.66
CA GLY A 219 41.30 15.46 43.70
C GLY A 219 42.42 15.42 44.77
N PRO A 220 42.36 14.46 45.71
CA PRO A 220 43.36 14.32 46.76
C PRO A 220 44.59 13.54 46.26
N GLU A 221 45.58 14.23 45.70
CA GLU A 221 46.86 13.59 45.38
C GLU A 221 47.60 13.06 46.63
N PRO A 222 48.35 11.94 46.53
CA PRO A 222 49.03 11.34 47.66
C PRO A 222 50.18 12.20 48.22
N ARG A 223 50.58 11.90 49.46
CA ARG A 223 51.87 12.36 50.02
C ARG A 223 53.02 11.65 49.31
N GLU A 224 53.53 12.22 48.22
CA GLU A 224 54.74 11.71 47.56
C GLU A 224 55.90 12.70 47.50
N ALA A 225 57.07 12.12 47.23
CA ALA A 225 58.37 12.74 47.32
C ALA A 225 58.64 13.71 46.15
N VAL A 226 59.69 14.51 46.33
CA VAL A 226 60.25 15.40 45.30
C VAL A 226 60.52 14.62 44.00
N PRO A 227 59.91 14.98 42.86
CA PRO A 227 60.32 14.43 41.57
C PRO A 227 61.76 14.85 41.25
N PRO A 228 62.62 13.97 40.72
CA PRO A 228 63.90 14.38 40.14
C PRO A 228 63.64 15.34 38.98
N TRP A 229 64.53 16.31 38.77
CA TRP A 229 64.39 17.28 37.69
C TRP A 229 64.48 16.60 36.31
N GLY A 230 63.32 16.45 35.64
CA GLY A 230 63.23 16.26 34.20
C GLY A 230 62.27 15.16 33.73
N VAL A 231 61.07 15.56 33.32
CA VAL A 231 60.34 15.04 32.13
C VAL A 231 59.56 16.22 31.51
N GLU A 232 59.53 16.28 30.17
CA GLU A 232 58.75 17.19 29.29
C GLU A 232 58.61 18.66 29.72
N ALA A 233 59.54 19.48 29.22
CA ALA A 233 59.62 20.90 29.50
C ALA A 233 58.55 21.73 28.76
N VAL A 234 57.45 22.03 29.45
CA VAL A 234 56.72 23.30 29.21
C VAL A 234 57.73 24.44 29.36
N PRO A 235 57.82 25.41 28.42
CA PRO A 235 58.75 26.51 28.51
C PRO A 235 58.62 27.23 29.85
N SER A 236 59.68 27.19 30.64
CA SER A 236 59.74 27.78 31.97
C SER A 236 61.14 28.31 32.26
N ILE A 237 61.21 29.45 32.95
CA ILE A 237 62.47 30.06 33.40
C ILE A 237 62.69 29.62 34.83
N THR A 238 63.90 29.17 35.18
CA THR A 238 64.29 28.95 36.57
C THR A 238 64.97 30.21 37.09
N TYR A 239 64.47 30.80 38.18
CA TYR A 239 65.07 31.95 38.84
C TYR A 239 65.64 31.61 40.21
N THR A 240 66.68 32.33 40.60
CA THR A 240 67.25 32.34 41.95
C THR A 240 67.27 33.78 42.46
N TRP A 241 66.56 34.02 43.56
CA TRP A 241 66.56 35.27 44.31
C TRP A 241 67.41 35.08 45.58
N ASP A 242 68.46 35.89 45.76
CA ASP A 242 69.25 35.91 46.98
C ASP A 242 68.64 36.86 48.01
N LEU A 243 68.24 36.32 49.17
CA LEU A 243 67.53 37.07 50.21
C LEU A 243 68.46 37.98 51.03
N ARG A 244 69.78 37.85 50.89
CA ARG A 244 70.78 38.68 51.58
C ARG A 244 71.22 39.86 50.72
N THR A 245 71.26 39.71 49.40
CA THR A 245 71.67 40.78 48.46
C THR A 245 70.52 41.44 47.71
N GLY A 246 69.34 40.80 47.65
CA GLY A 246 68.20 41.25 46.82
C GLY A 246 68.32 40.87 45.34
N GLU A 247 69.43 40.25 44.94
CA GLU A 247 69.77 39.94 43.55
C GLU A 247 68.87 38.84 42.99
N LEU A 248 68.34 39.06 41.77
CA LEU A 248 67.48 38.13 41.04
C LEU A 248 68.21 37.68 39.77
N THR A 249 68.40 36.37 39.62
CA THR A 249 69.11 35.76 38.49
C THR A 249 68.25 34.67 37.85
N SER A 250 68.41 34.42 36.56
CA SER A 250 67.70 33.38 35.83
C SER A 250 68.62 32.44 35.06
N ASP A 251 68.16 31.21 34.78
CA ASP A 251 68.91 30.22 34.00
C ASP A 251 69.02 30.57 32.51
N ARG A 252 68.10 31.42 32.02
CA ARG A 252 68.01 31.91 30.64
C ARG A 252 67.38 33.32 30.58
N PRO A 253 67.51 34.07 29.48
CA PRO A 253 66.83 35.34 29.29
C PRO A 253 65.29 35.20 29.38
N VAL A 254 64.65 36.06 30.17
CA VAL A 254 63.20 35.98 30.47
C VAL A 254 62.33 36.03 29.22
N VAL A 255 62.75 36.79 28.20
CA VAL A 255 62.04 36.97 26.93
C VAL A 255 61.88 35.68 26.12
N GLU A 256 62.69 34.64 26.36
CA GLU A 256 62.59 33.34 25.64
C GLU A 256 61.34 32.53 26.01
N VAL A 257 60.73 32.83 27.16
CA VAL A 257 59.56 32.11 27.69
C VAL A 257 58.40 33.07 27.96
N LEU A 258 58.69 34.25 28.51
CA LEU A 258 57.71 35.29 28.82
C LEU A 258 57.83 36.42 27.78
N ALA A 259 57.25 36.18 26.61
CA ALA A 259 57.32 37.09 25.47
C ALA A 259 56.80 38.50 25.84
N GLY A 260 57.55 39.52 25.45
CA GLY A 260 57.22 40.93 25.70
C GLY A 260 57.65 41.48 27.07
N ILE A 261 58.40 40.71 27.88
CA ILE A 261 59.04 41.20 29.12
C ILE A 261 60.45 41.70 28.81
N ASP A 262 60.87 42.75 29.50
CA ASP A 262 62.20 43.36 29.36
C ASP A 262 63.29 42.39 29.85
N PRO A 263 64.30 42.03 29.02
CA PRO A 263 65.35 41.11 29.44
C PRO A 263 66.27 41.66 30.54
N GLU A 264 66.38 42.98 30.73
CA GLU A 264 67.21 43.56 31.80
C GLU A 264 66.51 43.60 33.17
N VAL A 265 65.21 43.28 33.26
CA VAL A 265 64.44 43.41 34.52
C VAL A 265 64.98 42.56 35.67
N MET A 266 65.59 41.40 35.37
CA MET A 266 66.24 40.55 36.38
C MET A 266 67.39 41.29 37.09
N SER A 267 68.17 42.07 36.35
CA SER A 267 69.31 42.83 36.88
C SER A 267 68.87 43.99 37.79
N GLY A 268 67.59 44.37 37.78
CA GLY A 268 67.00 45.33 38.71
C GLY A 268 66.59 44.74 40.07
N GLY A 269 66.82 43.44 40.30
CA GLY A 269 66.46 42.77 41.56
C GLY A 269 64.97 42.44 41.68
N ILE A 270 64.56 41.99 42.87
CA ILE A 270 63.17 41.61 43.14
C ILE A 270 62.20 42.81 43.07
N GLU A 271 62.70 44.02 43.36
CA GLU A 271 61.94 45.27 43.31
C GLU A 271 61.50 45.59 41.86
N ALA A 272 62.40 45.47 40.89
CA ALA A 272 62.08 45.68 39.48
C ALA A 272 61.08 44.63 38.93
N TRP A 273 61.14 43.40 39.44
CA TRP A 273 60.14 42.37 39.13
C TRP A 273 58.75 42.72 39.70
N ALA A 274 58.71 43.24 40.93
CA ALA A 274 57.46 43.66 41.56
C ALA A 274 56.75 44.80 40.81
N GLU A 275 57.50 45.72 40.17
CA GLU A 275 56.93 46.80 39.35
C GLU A 275 56.24 46.30 38.05
N LEU A 276 56.52 45.07 37.60
CA LEU A 276 55.79 44.46 36.48
C LEU A 276 54.44 43.89 36.88
N ILE A 277 54.22 43.54 38.15
CA ILE A 277 52.99 42.87 38.61
C ILE A 277 51.80 43.84 38.51
N HIS A 278 50.66 43.36 38.02
CA HIS A 278 49.43 44.14 37.94
C HIS A 278 49.09 44.73 39.32
N PRO A 279 48.72 46.04 39.44
CA PRO A 279 48.55 46.69 40.74
C PRO A 279 47.55 46.01 41.70
N ASP A 280 46.53 45.35 41.17
CA ASP A 280 45.56 44.55 41.95
C ASP A 280 46.12 43.20 42.45
N ASP A 281 47.11 42.64 41.75
CA ASP A 281 47.68 41.32 42.04
C ASP A 281 48.91 41.44 42.96
N LEU A 282 49.63 42.57 42.87
CA LEU A 282 50.87 42.86 43.60
C LEU A 282 50.77 42.63 45.12
N PRO A 283 49.74 43.09 45.84
CA PRO A 283 49.67 42.86 47.29
C PRO A 283 49.50 41.38 47.67
N GLY A 284 48.86 40.59 46.81
CA GLY A 284 48.69 39.14 46.99
C GLY A 284 49.97 38.38 46.67
N ALA A 285 50.65 38.75 45.59
CA ALA A 285 51.94 38.16 45.19
C ALA A 285 53.01 38.37 46.29
N VAL A 286 53.17 39.60 46.79
CA VAL A 286 54.11 39.94 47.88
C VAL A 286 53.81 39.13 49.14
N ALA A 287 52.55 39.06 49.56
CA ALA A 287 52.18 38.23 50.72
C ALA A 287 52.49 36.74 50.51
N GLY A 288 52.34 36.22 49.28
CA GLY A 288 52.69 34.84 48.94
C GLY A 288 54.21 34.58 49.03
N PHE A 289 55.02 35.53 48.56
CA PHE A 289 56.48 35.46 48.68
C PHE A 289 56.95 35.51 50.14
N ASP A 290 56.46 36.48 50.92
CA ASP A 290 56.82 36.65 52.34
C ASP A 290 56.52 35.39 53.16
N THR A 291 55.34 34.79 52.99
CA THR A 291 54.96 33.58 53.71
C THR A 291 55.76 32.36 53.25
N GLY A 292 56.06 32.24 51.95
CA GLY A 292 56.95 31.19 51.44
C GLY A 292 58.34 31.21 52.08
N ILE A 293 58.87 32.42 52.31
CA ILE A 293 60.14 32.65 53.00
C ILE A 293 60.04 32.32 54.49
N GLN A 294 59.03 32.88 55.18
CA GLN A 294 58.85 32.73 56.62
C GLN A 294 58.52 31.28 57.04
N MET A 295 57.70 30.58 56.26
CA MET A 295 57.34 29.17 56.47
C MET A 295 58.42 28.19 55.99
N ARG A 296 59.51 28.67 55.38
CA ARG A 296 60.67 27.87 54.90
C ARG A 296 60.25 26.74 53.96
N GLY A 297 59.23 26.99 53.14
CA GLY A 297 58.52 25.99 52.34
C GLY A 297 58.58 26.22 50.84
N GLY A 298 57.84 25.39 50.10
CA GLY A 298 57.46 25.65 48.72
C GLY A 298 56.14 26.41 48.65
N PHE A 299 56.00 27.30 47.66
CA PHE A 299 54.80 28.09 47.41
C PHE A 299 54.55 28.26 45.91
N GLN A 300 53.32 28.59 45.55
CA GLN A 300 52.89 28.82 44.18
C GLN A 300 51.97 30.05 44.14
N ASN A 301 52.30 31.00 43.27
CA ASN A 301 51.53 32.21 43.02
C ASN A 301 51.16 32.26 41.54
N GLU A 302 50.02 32.85 41.20
CA GLU A 302 49.66 33.14 39.81
C GLU A 302 49.11 34.56 39.73
N TYR A 303 49.67 35.36 38.83
CA TYR A 303 49.44 36.80 38.75
C TYR A 303 49.73 37.32 37.35
N ARG A 304 49.18 38.50 37.04
CA ARG A 304 49.45 39.17 35.76
C ARG A 304 50.71 40.01 35.87
N ILE A 305 51.57 39.95 34.85
CA ILE A 305 52.68 40.89 34.65
C ILE A 305 52.49 41.72 33.39
N ARG A 306 52.93 42.97 33.41
CA ARG A 306 52.80 43.92 32.30
C ARG A 306 53.92 43.73 31.29
N ARG A 307 53.56 43.57 30.02
CA ARG A 307 54.47 43.57 28.87
C ARG A 307 54.88 44.98 28.46
N GLN A 308 55.97 45.09 27.71
CA GLN A 308 56.45 46.35 27.12
C GLN A 308 55.41 47.05 26.22
N ASP A 309 54.47 46.30 25.63
CA ASP A 309 53.35 46.83 24.83
C ASP A 309 52.17 47.37 25.67
N GLY A 310 52.24 47.27 27.00
CA GLY A 310 51.19 47.68 27.93
C GLY A 310 50.08 46.65 28.17
N THR A 311 50.11 45.50 27.49
CA THR A 311 49.19 44.38 27.75
C THR A 311 49.65 43.56 28.97
N TYR A 312 48.78 42.70 29.49
CA TYR A 312 49.06 41.84 30.63
C TYR A 312 49.16 40.37 30.24
N LEU A 313 50.17 39.70 30.81
CA LEU A 313 50.48 38.30 30.63
C LEU A 313 50.20 37.55 31.94
N TRP A 314 49.43 36.47 31.89
CA TRP A 314 49.23 35.59 33.05
C TRP A 314 50.45 34.70 33.23
N ILE A 315 51.04 34.73 34.44
CA ILE A 315 52.17 33.86 34.79
C ILE A 315 51.92 33.08 36.06
N GLU A 316 52.31 31.81 36.04
CA GLU A 316 52.38 30.95 37.21
C GLU A 316 53.84 30.88 37.70
N ALA A 317 54.06 31.21 38.97
CA ALA A 317 55.34 31.21 39.65
C ALA A 317 55.35 30.15 40.75
N ARG A 318 56.24 29.16 40.69
CA ARG A 318 56.43 28.13 41.72
C ARG A 318 57.81 28.24 42.34
N ALA A 319 57.94 28.42 43.64
CA ALA A 319 59.25 28.62 44.27
C ALA A 319 59.39 27.85 45.60
N ARG A 320 60.65 27.69 46.03
CA ARG A 320 61.00 27.16 47.35
C ARG A 320 62.09 27.99 48.02
N THR A 321 61.99 28.10 49.33
CA THR A 321 63.00 28.75 50.16
C THR A 321 64.12 27.77 50.54
N ILE A 322 65.35 28.23 50.45
CA ILE A 322 66.59 27.53 50.85
C ILE A 322 67.14 28.21 52.10
N THR A 323 67.56 27.44 53.08
CA THR A 323 68.13 27.92 54.35
C THR A 323 69.60 27.54 54.50
N ASP A 324 70.32 28.25 55.37
CA ASP A 324 71.66 27.86 55.83
C ASP A 324 71.61 26.77 56.93
N GLU A 325 72.79 26.36 57.44
CA GLU A 325 72.95 25.32 58.47
C GLU A 325 72.29 25.69 59.82
N GLU A 326 72.09 26.99 60.07
CA GLU A 326 71.39 27.52 61.25
C GLU A 326 69.87 27.64 61.03
N GLY A 327 69.41 27.33 59.81
CA GLY A 327 68.00 27.34 59.42
C GLY A 327 67.47 28.71 58.99
N THR A 328 68.32 29.71 58.79
CA THR A 328 67.91 31.05 58.34
C THR A 328 67.67 31.03 56.82
N PRO A 329 66.56 31.61 56.30
CA PRO A 329 66.36 31.77 54.85
C PRO A 329 67.50 32.55 54.19
N VAL A 330 68.08 32.01 53.12
CA VAL A 330 69.19 32.65 52.39
C VAL A 330 68.90 32.87 50.91
N LYS A 331 68.12 32.00 50.25
CA LYS A 331 67.77 32.11 48.83
C LYS A 331 66.37 31.57 48.58
N VAL A 332 65.71 32.05 47.53
CA VAL A 332 64.50 31.45 46.95
C VAL A 332 64.85 30.97 45.54
N ILE A 333 64.52 29.73 45.21
CA ILE A 333 64.70 29.16 43.87
C ILE A 333 63.32 28.74 43.35
N GLY A 334 62.97 29.16 42.14
CA GLY A 334 61.67 28.86 41.55
C GLY A 334 61.64 28.84 40.04
N THR A 335 60.46 28.54 39.48
CA THR A 335 60.16 28.57 38.06
C THR A 335 59.04 29.56 37.74
N LEU A 336 59.05 30.09 36.52
CA LEU A 336 58.03 30.98 35.95
C LEU A 336 57.56 30.40 34.61
N ARG A 337 56.25 30.37 34.34
CA ARG A 337 55.66 29.97 33.05
C ARG A 337 54.46 30.85 32.67
N ASP A 338 54.14 30.90 31.38
CA ASP A 338 52.88 31.45 30.84
C ASP A 338 51.71 30.47 31.12
N SER A 339 50.52 31.01 31.40
CA SER A 339 49.27 30.25 31.60
C SER A 339 48.06 30.77 30.78
N SER A 340 48.30 31.64 29.81
CA SER A 340 47.25 32.39 29.09
C SER A 340 46.25 31.51 28.30
N GLU A 341 46.70 30.41 27.68
CA GLU A 341 45.81 29.53 26.88
C GLU A 341 44.73 28.84 27.73
N THR A 342 45.07 28.44 28.97
CA THR A 342 44.14 27.74 29.87
C THR A 342 42.93 28.61 30.20
N HIS A 343 43.13 29.91 30.37
CA HIS A 343 42.04 30.86 30.68
C HIS A 343 41.13 31.14 29.48
N ALA A 344 41.64 31.11 28.24
CA ALA A 344 40.84 31.34 27.04
C ALA A 344 39.84 30.19 26.74
N ALA A 345 40.19 28.95 27.09
CA ALA A 345 39.35 27.78 26.81
C ALA A 345 38.04 27.76 27.63
N VAL A 346 38.11 28.10 28.92
CA VAL A 346 36.96 28.07 29.84
C VAL A 346 35.89 29.11 29.47
N GLU A 347 36.32 30.30 29.05
CA GLU A 347 35.39 31.37 28.65
C GLU A 347 34.62 31.05 27.35
N SER A 348 35.24 30.27 26.45
CA SER A 348 34.65 29.85 25.17
C SER A 348 33.44 28.94 25.36
N VAL A 349 33.55 27.92 26.22
CA VAL A 349 32.47 26.93 26.47
C VAL A 349 31.23 27.61 27.08
N GLY A 350 31.44 28.50 28.05
CA GLY A 350 30.35 29.26 28.69
C GLY A 350 29.66 30.27 27.75
N ARG A 351 30.32 30.67 26.66
CA ARG A 351 29.75 31.53 25.61
C ARG A 351 29.00 30.71 24.55
N ALA A 352 29.52 29.53 24.19
CA ALA A 352 28.89 28.62 23.24
C ALA A 352 27.50 28.13 23.71
N LEU A 353 27.39 27.63 24.95
CA LEU A 353 26.13 27.08 25.50
C LEU A 353 24.98 28.11 25.53
N ARG A 354 25.28 29.40 25.73
CA ARG A 354 24.27 30.48 25.76
C ARG A 354 23.66 30.79 24.39
N HIS A 355 24.41 30.57 23.31
CA HIS A 355 24.01 30.91 21.94
C HIS A 355 23.57 29.71 21.10
N MET A 356 23.46 28.51 21.67
CA MET A 356 22.90 27.35 20.99
C MET A 356 21.43 27.59 20.55
N SER A 357 21.07 27.08 19.38
CA SER A 357 19.71 27.11 18.82
C SER A 357 18.72 26.24 19.60
N ASP A 358 19.23 25.11 20.10
CA ASP A 358 18.45 24.10 20.81
C ASP A 358 18.33 24.48 22.28
N GLY A 359 17.16 24.22 22.88
CA GLY A 359 16.93 24.45 24.29
C GLY A 359 17.82 23.55 25.14
N PHE A 360 18.56 24.13 26.08
CA PHE A 360 19.38 23.41 27.04
C PHE A 360 18.99 23.84 28.45
N VAL A 361 18.72 22.87 29.32
CA VAL A 361 18.39 23.08 30.73
C VAL A 361 19.17 22.07 31.58
N SER A 362 19.90 22.56 32.58
CA SER A 362 20.52 21.74 33.61
C SER A 362 19.70 21.84 34.90
N LEU A 363 19.43 20.69 35.52
CA LEU A 363 18.67 20.55 36.76
C LEU A 363 19.56 19.92 37.84
N ASP A 364 19.42 20.39 39.07
CA ASP A 364 20.00 19.72 40.24
C ASP A 364 19.17 18.49 40.69
N THR A 365 19.65 17.80 41.73
CA THR A 365 18.96 16.65 42.34
C THR A 365 17.58 16.98 42.95
N ASP A 366 17.32 18.25 43.24
CA ASP A 366 16.06 18.77 43.78
C ASP A 366 15.11 19.28 42.67
N TRP A 367 15.44 19.04 41.39
CA TRP A 367 14.68 19.43 40.20
C TRP A 367 14.63 20.95 39.97
N ARG A 368 15.60 21.70 40.51
CA ARG A 368 15.74 23.14 40.29
C ARG A 368 16.65 23.41 39.11
N ILE A 369 16.32 24.46 38.35
CA ILE A 369 17.08 24.86 37.17
C ILE A 369 18.41 25.47 37.60
N GLY A 370 19.51 24.74 37.46
CA GLY A 370 20.86 25.23 37.71
C GLY A 370 21.40 26.12 36.58
N PHE A 371 20.96 25.86 35.35
CA PHE A 371 21.26 26.68 34.17
C PHE A 371 20.20 26.47 33.10
N LEU A 372 19.85 27.51 32.35
CA LEU A 372 19.15 27.39 31.09
C LEU A 372 19.76 28.34 30.05
N ASN A 373 19.67 27.98 28.77
CA ASN A 373 20.11 28.85 27.68
C ASN A 373 18.95 29.66 27.07
N GLN A 374 19.30 30.62 26.20
CA GLN A 374 18.34 31.56 25.62
C GLN A 374 17.26 30.88 24.74
N ALA A 375 17.55 29.70 24.19
CA ALA A 375 16.56 28.91 23.45
C ALA A 375 15.52 28.29 24.40
N ALA A 376 15.95 27.72 25.53
CA ALA A 376 15.07 27.18 26.55
C ALA A 376 14.19 28.26 27.21
N GLU A 377 14.74 29.46 27.48
CA GLU A 377 13.98 30.61 28.00
C GLU A 377 12.76 30.94 27.12
N ARG A 378 12.97 31.03 25.80
CA ARG A 378 11.91 31.31 24.81
C ARG A 378 10.88 30.20 24.75
N LEU A 379 11.31 28.94 24.70
CA LEU A 379 10.43 27.76 24.64
C LEU A 379 9.57 27.60 25.89
N PHE A 380 10.11 27.95 27.06
CA PHE A 380 9.38 27.90 28.32
C PHE A 380 8.51 29.14 28.58
N GLY A 381 8.69 30.22 27.82
CA GLY A 381 7.97 31.49 28.01
C GLY A 381 8.37 32.22 29.30
N ALA A 382 9.56 31.93 29.84
CA ALA A 382 10.04 32.48 31.09
C ALA A 382 10.90 33.72 30.84
N ALA A 383 10.36 34.91 31.15
CA ALA A 383 11.11 36.17 31.09
C ALA A 383 11.60 36.56 32.50
N GLY A 384 12.88 36.30 32.78
CA GLY A 384 13.54 36.67 34.04
C GLY A 384 14.50 35.60 34.54
N ASP A 385 15.06 35.82 35.73
CA ASP A 385 15.98 34.87 36.37
C ASP A 385 15.20 33.68 36.95
N VAL A 386 15.07 32.62 36.15
CA VAL A 386 14.49 31.32 36.53
C VAL A 386 15.51 30.34 37.12
N ALA A 387 16.76 30.76 37.34
CA ALA A 387 17.74 29.94 38.04
C ALA A 387 17.29 29.66 39.49
N GLY A 388 17.41 28.41 39.92
CA GLY A 388 16.92 27.94 41.23
C GLY A 388 15.41 27.72 41.32
N ALA A 389 14.62 28.07 40.30
CA ALA A 389 13.19 27.74 40.25
C ALA A 389 13.00 26.23 40.02
N LEU A 390 11.92 25.66 40.57
CA LEU A 390 11.57 24.25 40.35
C LEU A 390 11.05 24.08 38.91
N LEU A 391 11.55 23.09 38.17
CA LEU A 391 11.15 22.90 36.76
C LEU A 391 9.62 22.77 36.60
N TRP A 392 8.96 22.11 37.56
CA TRP A 392 7.52 21.84 37.58
C TRP A 392 6.64 23.08 37.83
N ASP A 393 7.22 24.20 38.25
CA ASP A 393 6.51 25.47 38.46
C ASP A 393 6.38 26.30 37.18
N ILE A 394 7.10 25.94 36.11
CA ILE A 394 6.95 26.58 34.79
C ILE A 394 5.64 26.07 34.14
N PRO A 395 4.68 26.96 33.80
CA PRO A 395 3.37 26.55 33.26
C PRO A 395 3.48 25.73 31.97
N THR A 396 4.38 26.13 31.06
CA THR A 396 4.61 25.48 29.76
C THR A 396 5.16 24.06 29.91
N VAL A 397 6.00 23.83 30.92
CA VAL A 397 6.52 22.50 31.28
C VAL A 397 5.41 21.63 31.87
N ARG A 398 4.59 22.20 32.77
CA ARG A 398 3.47 21.48 33.40
C ARG A 398 2.39 21.04 32.40
N ALA A 399 2.27 21.73 31.27
CA ALA A 399 1.37 21.36 30.18
C ALA A 399 1.81 20.10 29.41
N VAL A 400 3.08 19.69 29.49
CA VAL A 400 3.61 18.51 28.79
C VAL A 400 3.22 17.21 29.51
N PRO A 401 2.38 16.33 28.92
CA PRO A 401 1.85 15.16 29.62
C PRO A 401 2.94 14.17 30.05
N GLY A 402 3.03 13.91 31.36
CA GLY A 402 3.92 12.89 31.93
C GLY A 402 5.41 13.26 31.95
N LEU A 403 5.79 14.50 31.61
CA LEU A 403 7.19 14.95 31.61
C LEU A 403 7.88 14.73 32.97
N GLU A 404 7.21 15.05 34.08
CA GLU A 404 7.77 14.83 35.42
C GLU A 404 8.07 13.36 35.71
N GLN A 405 7.15 12.44 35.36
CA GLN A 405 7.37 11.01 35.56
C GLN A 405 8.54 10.50 34.71
N ARG A 406 8.67 10.96 33.47
CA ARG A 406 9.79 10.60 32.58
C ARG A 406 11.13 11.11 33.12
N CYS A 407 11.21 12.36 33.56
CA CYS A 407 12.41 12.92 34.19
C CYS A 407 12.82 12.13 35.45
N ARG A 408 11.87 11.83 36.33
CA ARG A 408 12.10 11.04 37.55
C ARG A 408 12.56 9.61 37.24
N ALA A 409 11.96 8.95 36.23
CA ALA A 409 12.39 7.62 35.78
C ALA A 409 13.82 7.65 35.21
N THR A 410 14.11 8.56 34.28
CA THR A 410 15.46 8.71 33.69
C THR A 410 16.56 8.96 34.72
N ALA A 411 16.29 9.78 35.74
CA ALA A 411 17.27 10.01 36.82
C ALA A 411 17.47 8.77 37.72
N ALA A 412 16.42 7.97 37.95
CA ALA A 412 16.49 6.75 38.76
C ALA A 412 17.15 5.57 38.01
N GLU A 413 16.91 5.47 36.70
CA GLU A 413 17.44 4.40 35.83
C GLU A 413 18.87 4.68 35.35
N GLY A 414 19.31 5.95 35.35
CA GLY A 414 20.64 6.36 34.89
C GLY A 414 20.85 6.23 33.38
N GLN A 415 19.79 6.05 32.60
CA GLN A 415 19.84 5.89 31.14
C GLN A 415 19.14 7.05 30.42
N PRO A 416 19.76 7.68 29.40
CA PRO A 416 19.14 8.76 28.64
C PRO A 416 17.83 8.32 27.95
N ALA A 417 16.82 9.19 27.95
CA ALA A 417 15.53 8.94 27.29
C ALA A 417 15.17 10.08 26.33
N GLY A 418 14.54 9.76 25.20
CA GLY A 418 14.09 10.73 24.20
C GLY A 418 12.63 10.50 23.81
N PHE A 419 11.86 11.57 23.63
CA PHE A 419 10.47 11.52 23.16
C PHE A 419 10.02 12.83 22.53
N ASP A 420 9.08 12.75 21.59
CA ASP A 420 8.51 13.90 20.90
C ASP A 420 7.28 14.42 21.63
N VAL A 421 7.10 15.75 21.64
CA VAL A 421 5.93 16.44 22.21
C VAL A 421 5.45 17.53 21.25
N PRO A 422 4.13 17.79 21.17
CA PRO A 422 3.62 18.96 20.46
C PRO A 422 3.99 20.24 21.21
N GLY A 423 4.20 21.32 20.45
CA GLY A 423 4.40 22.66 20.97
C GLY A 423 3.13 23.23 21.61
N PRO A 424 3.26 24.26 22.47
CA PRO A 424 2.12 24.90 23.14
C PRO A 424 1.18 25.67 22.18
N ASP A 425 1.60 25.88 20.94
CA ASP A 425 0.84 26.45 19.82
C ASP A 425 -0.04 25.41 19.09
N GLY A 426 0.22 24.11 19.27
CA GLY A 426 -0.41 23.02 18.54
C GLY A 426 0.07 22.86 17.09
N THR A 427 1.06 23.64 16.65
CA THR A 427 1.63 23.62 15.29
C THR A 427 3.09 23.23 15.24
N SER A 428 3.87 23.49 16.30
CA SER A 428 5.25 23.05 16.43
C SER A 428 5.37 21.64 17.01
N TRP A 429 6.51 20.98 16.80
CA TRP A 429 6.88 19.71 17.43
C TRP A 429 8.32 19.77 17.95
N TYR A 430 8.55 19.22 19.14
CA TYR A 430 9.85 19.24 19.82
C TYR A 430 10.27 17.84 20.26
N HIS A 431 11.53 17.49 20.03
CA HIS A 431 12.16 16.31 20.61
C HIS A 431 12.84 16.68 21.94
N LEU A 432 12.37 16.09 23.04
CA LEU A 432 12.97 16.25 24.37
C LEU A 432 13.89 15.07 24.63
N ARG A 433 15.17 15.34 24.93
CA ARG A 433 16.15 14.33 25.33
C ARG A 433 16.65 14.60 26.75
N LEU A 434 16.32 13.68 27.64
CA LEU A 434 16.74 13.63 29.04
C LEU A 434 18.06 12.88 29.15
N VAL A 435 19.05 13.47 29.84
CA VAL A 435 20.39 12.90 30.04
C VAL A 435 20.77 13.01 31.52
N PRO A 436 20.81 11.90 32.28
CA PRO A 436 21.21 11.93 33.69
C PRO A 436 22.70 12.25 33.82
N VAL A 437 23.03 13.09 34.80
CA VAL A 437 24.41 13.52 35.12
C VAL A 437 24.66 13.36 36.62
N PRO A 438 25.91 13.23 37.10
CA PRO A 438 26.18 12.94 38.51
C PRO A 438 25.56 13.93 39.53
N GLU A 439 25.29 15.16 39.09
CA GLU A 439 24.76 16.24 39.93
C GLU A 439 23.25 16.53 39.68
N GLY A 440 22.57 15.74 38.83
CA GLY A 440 21.15 15.90 38.52
C GLY A 440 20.74 15.42 37.12
N LEU A 441 20.04 16.26 36.37
CA LEU A 441 19.49 15.89 35.05
C LEU A 441 19.62 17.02 34.04
N THR A 442 20.10 16.71 32.83
CA THR A 442 20.13 17.66 31.71
C THR A 442 18.99 17.36 30.73
N LEU A 443 18.32 18.40 30.24
CA LEU A 443 17.27 18.34 29.22
C LEU A 443 17.73 19.12 27.98
N TYR A 444 17.76 18.44 26.84
CA TYR A 444 17.90 19.03 25.51
C TYR A 444 16.54 19.09 24.83
N ILE A 445 16.26 20.18 24.12
CA ILE A 445 15.00 20.43 23.41
C ILE A 445 15.33 20.88 21.98
N THR A 446 15.10 19.99 21.01
CA THR A 446 15.35 20.25 19.58
C THR A 446 14.02 20.44 18.85
N ASP A 447 13.92 21.45 17.99
CA ASP A 447 12.75 21.64 17.11
C ASP A 447 12.75 20.60 15.99
N THR A 448 11.66 19.82 15.88
CA THR A 448 11.46 18.78 14.87
C THR A 448 10.25 19.07 13.96
N THR A 449 9.71 20.29 13.99
CA THR A 449 8.50 20.69 13.26
C THR A 449 8.57 20.40 11.76
N GLU A 450 9.64 20.82 11.07
CA GLU A 450 9.81 20.53 9.64
C GLU A 450 9.86 19.03 9.34
N ARG A 451 10.49 18.25 10.23
CA ARG A 451 10.62 16.80 10.07
C ARG A 451 9.25 16.14 10.22
N HIS A 452 8.49 16.51 11.25
CA HIS A 452 7.17 15.96 11.50
C HIS A 452 6.18 16.32 10.38
N LEU A 453 6.22 17.56 9.88
CA LEU A 453 5.42 17.97 8.71
C LEU A 453 5.75 17.13 7.47
N ARG A 454 7.03 16.97 7.12
CA ARG A 454 7.46 16.13 5.99
C ARG A 454 7.07 14.66 6.17
N GLU A 455 7.14 14.11 7.38
CA GLU A 455 6.72 12.74 7.69
C GLU A 455 5.18 12.59 7.55
N VAL A 456 4.38 13.58 7.97
CA VAL A 456 2.92 13.60 7.80
C VAL A 456 2.52 13.75 6.33
N GLU A 457 3.13 14.68 5.60
CA GLU A 457 2.92 14.88 4.15
C GLU A 457 3.28 13.61 3.36
N ARG A 458 4.46 13.03 3.64
CA ARG A 458 4.90 11.78 3.02
C ARG A 458 3.95 10.63 3.34
N ALA A 459 3.54 10.46 4.59
CA ALA A 459 2.60 9.40 4.96
C ALA A 459 1.20 9.62 4.36
N ALA A 460 0.79 10.87 4.12
CA ALA A 460 -0.44 11.19 3.39
C ALA A 460 -0.31 10.86 1.89
N ALA A 461 0.81 11.22 1.25
CA ALA A 461 1.12 10.89 -0.14
C ALA A 461 1.24 9.37 -0.37
N GLU A 462 1.94 8.64 0.51
CA GLU A 462 2.04 7.18 0.48
C GLU A 462 0.66 6.51 0.68
N ARG A 463 -0.20 7.04 1.56
CA ARG A 463 -1.59 6.57 1.71
C ARG A 463 -2.46 6.88 0.48
N ALA A 464 -2.27 8.03 -0.17
CA ALA A 464 -2.98 8.39 -1.40
C ALA A 464 -2.54 7.50 -2.59
N ALA A 465 -1.23 7.31 -2.76
CA ALA A 465 -0.65 6.40 -3.75
C ALA A 465 -1.10 4.95 -3.52
N GLY A 466 -1.11 4.48 -2.26
CA GLY A 466 -1.62 3.15 -1.90
C GLY A 466 -3.10 2.95 -2.23
N LYS A 467 -3.95 3.95 -1.95
CA LYS A 467 -5.38 3.93 -2.36
C LYS A 467 -5.54 3.89 -3.88
N ARG A 468 -4.74 4.66 -4.62
CA ARG A 468 -4.75 4.69 -6.10
C ARG A 468 -4.30 3.36 -6.69
N ALA A 469 -3.21 2.79 -6.18
CA ALA A 469 -2.72 1.47 -6.58
C ALA A 469 -3.75 0.37 -6.33
N ALA A 470 -4.41 0.37 -5.16
CA ALA A 470 -5.46 -0.58 -4.83
C ALA A 470 -6.73 -0.41 -5.70
N LEU A 471 -7.06 0.82 -6.13
CA LEU A 471 -8.16 1.06 -7.08
C LEU A 471 -7.80 0.52 -8.47
N VAL A 472 -6.60 0.86 -8.98
CA VAL A 472 -6.13 0.36 -10.29
C VAL A 472 -6.05 -1.17 -10.29
N GLN A 473 -5.44 -1.80 -9.29
CA GLN A 473 -5.35 -3.27 -9.19
C GLN A 473 -6.72 -3.95 -9.20
N ARG A 474 -7.72 -3.36 -8.53
CA ARG A 474 -9.10 -3.88 -8.52
C ARG A 474 -9.71 -3.83 -9.92
N ILE A 475 -9.64 -2.66 -10.58
CA ILE A 475 -10.17 -2.47 -11.93
C ILE A 475 -9.42 -3.36 -12.93
N THR A 476 -8.09 -3.49 -12.82
CA THR A 476 -7.30 -4.41 -13.66
C THR A 476 -7.76 -5.85 -13.51
N ARG A 477 -8.13 -6.31 -12.30
CA ARG A 477 -8.67 -7.66 -12.09
C ARG A 477 -10.07 -7.80 -12.70
N GLU A 478 -10.98 -6.86 -12.43
CA GLU A 478 -12.34 -6.89 -12.99
C GLU A 478 -12.32 -6.84 -14.54
N LEU A 479 -11.43 -6.05 -15.12
CA LEU A 479 -11.15 -6.02 -16.56
C LEU A 479 -10.41 -7.27 -17.10
N ALA A 480 -9.73 -8.05 -16.25
CA ALA A 480 -9.11 -9.31 -16.64
C ALA A 480 -10.12 -10.47 -16.63
N GLU A 481 -11.09 -10.42 -15.71
CA GLU A 481 -12.19 -11.39 -15.59
C GLU A 481 -13.29 -11.15 -16.64
N ALA A 482 -13.43 -9.94 -17.18
CA ALA A 482 -14.38 -9.60 -18.24
C ALA A 482 -14.15 -10.38 -19.55
N VAL A 483 -15.17 -11.06 -20.07
CA VAL A 483 -15.09 -11.87 -21.29
C VAL A 483 -15.70 -11.15 -22.50
N THR A 484 -16.88 -10.56 -22.34
CA THR A 484 -17.63 -9.84 -23.38
C THR A 484 -17.49 -8.33 -23.26
N ALA A 485 -17.85 -7.59 -24.32
CA ALA A 485 -17.76 -6.13 -24.29
C ALA A 485 -18.75 -5.49 -23.28
N GLN A 486 -19.83 -6.20 -22.90
CA GLN A 486 -20.74 -5.79 -21.83
C GLN A 486 -20.13 -5.99 -20.43
N ASP A 487 -19.32 -7.03 -20.22
CA ASP A 487 -18.61 -7.24 -18.95
C ASP A 487 -17.58 -6.13 -18.72
N VAL A 488 -16.85 -5.74 -19.77
CA VAL A 488 -15.95 -4.58 -19.76
C VAL A 488 -16.73 -3.29 -19.42
N MET A 489 -17.91 -3.11 -20.00
CA MET A 489 -18.79 -1.97 -19.70
C MET A 489 -19.23 -1.95 -18.24
N ALA A 490 -19.61 -3.10 -17.68
CA ALA A 490 -20.01 -3.25 -16.28
C ALA A 490 -18.84 -2.96 -15.33
N ALA A 491 -17.67 -3.54 -15.58
CA ALA A 491 -16.45 -3.31 -14.80
C ALA A 491 -16.04 -1.82 -14.79
N VAL A 492 -16.09 -1.13 -15.94
CA VAL A 492 -15.81 0.32 -15.99
C VAL A 492 -16.91 1.13 -15.30
N ALA A 493 -18.18 0.73 -15.41
CA ALA A 493 -19.27 1.41 -14.71
C ALA A 493 -19.13 1.33 -13.18
N GLU A 494 -18.83 0.14 -12.65
CA GLU A 494 -18.71 -0.06 -11.20
C GLU A 494 -17.38 0.48 -10.66
N GLY A 495 -16.27 0.12 -11.30
CA GLY A 495 -14.92 0.48 -10.87
C GLY A 495 -14.51 1.94 -11.14
N VAL A 496 -15.10 2.62 -12.14
CA VAL A 496 -14.69 3.98 -12.56
C VAL A 496 -15.79 5.03 -12.36
N MET A 497 -17.04 4.77 -12.79
CA MET A 497 -18.09 5.80 -12.65
C MET A 497 -18.42 6.08 -11.18
N THR A 498 -18.60 5.03 -10.38
CA THR A 498 -19.07 5.17 -9.00
C THR A 498 -18.07 5.93 -8.12
N PRO A 499 -16.76 5.62 -8.12
CA PRO A 499 -15.79 6.35 -7.29
C PRO A 499 -15.60 7.82 -7.71
N LEU A 500 -15.72 8.14 -9.01
CA LEU A 500 -15.58 9.51 -9.51
C LEU A 500 -16.88 10.33 -9.41
N GLY A 501 -18.00 9.70 -9.06
CA GLY A 501 -19.33 10.35 -9.09
C GLY A 501 -19.78 10.71 -10.51
N ALA A 502 -19.39 9.92 -11.51
CA ALA A 502 -19.85 10.08 -12.88
C ALA A 502 -21.31 9.61 -13.03
N THR A 503 -22.02 10.22 -13.96
CA THR A 503 -23.47 10.03 -14.20
C THR A 503 -23.77 9.48 -15.59
N GLY A 504 -22.74 9.24 -16.40
CA GLY A 504 -22.86 8.67 -17.73
C GLY A 504 -21.56 7.98 -18.14
N LEU A 505 -21.68 6.86 -18.83
CA LEU A 505 -20.61 6.17 -19.56
C LEU A 505 -21.14 5.79 -20.94
N VAL A 506 -20.34 5.96 -21.97
CA VAL A 506 -20.51 5.32 -23.28
C VAL A 506 -19.19 4.66 -23.65
N MET A 507 -19.24 3.46 -24.22
CA MET A 507 -18.11 2.89 -24.95
C MET A 507 -18.45 2.82 -26.43
N LEU A 508 -17.49 3.24 -27.24
CA LEU A 508 -17.53 3.29 -28.69
C LEU A 508 -16.44 2.37 -29.24
N ASP A 509 -16.77 1.63 -30.29
CA ASP A 509 -15.84 0.81 -31.10
C ASP A 509 -15.57 1.51 -32.44
N VAL A 510 -14.47 1.18 -33.09
CA VAL A 510 -14.06 1.72 -34.40
C VAL A 510 -14.23 0.65 -35.49
N PHE A 511 -15.41 0.60 -36.09
CA PHE A 511 -15.66 -0.27 -37.24
C PHE A 511 -15.25 0.42 -38.55
N GLY A 512 -14.03 0.12 -39.00
CA GLY A 512 -13.42 0.68 -40.21
C GLY A 512 -12.97 2.12 -40.02
N ASP A 513 -13.88 3.07 -40.21
CA ASP A 513 -13.67 4.51 -39.95
C ASP A 513 -14.84 5.12 -39.15
N ARG A 514 -15.90 4.34 -38.86
CA ARG A 514 -17.10 4.79 -38.13
C ARG A 514 -17.05 4.41 -36.66
N LEU A 515 -17.65 5.25 -35.84
CA LEU A 515 -17.86 5.02 -34.41
C LEU A 515 -19.20 4.32 -34.19
N THR A 516 -19.18 3.16 -33.52
CA THR A 516 -20.38 2.36 -33.19
C THR A 516 -20.53 2.22 -31.68
N VAL A 517 -21.77 2.25 -31.17
CA VAL A 517 -22.04 2.19 -29.72
C VAL A 517 -22.03 0.74 -29.23
N VAL A 518 -21.00 0.38 -28.46
CA VAL A 518 -20.88 -0.92 -27.78
C VAL A 518 -21.85 -1.01 -26.61
N GLY A 519 -21.98 0.07 -25.86
CA GLY A 519 -22.83 0.11 -24.68
C GLY A 519 -22.84 1.48 -24.01
N SER A 520 -23.86 1.72 -23.17
CA SER A 520 -23.95 2.95 -22.38
C SER A 520 -24.66 2.74 -21.05
N ARG A 521 -24.36 3.60 -20.06
CA ARG A 521 -25.13 3.76 -18.83
C ARG A 521 -25.37 5.23 -18.56
N GLY A 522 -26.54 5.57 -18.00
CA GLY A 522 -26.91 6.95 -17.66
C GLY A 522 -27.26 7.83 -18.87
N TYR A 523 -27.53 7.24 -20.03
CA TYR A 523 -27.94 7.90 -21.27
C TYR A 523 -29.30 7.36 -21.75
N SER A 524 -29.98 8.10 -22.61
CA SER A 524 -31.24 7.66 -23.24
C SER A 524 -31.00 6.92 -24.54
N GLU A 525 -31.92 6.01 -24.93
CA GLU A 525 -31.90 5.34 -26.24
C GLU A 525 -32.00 6.30 -27.44
N ARG A 526 -32.46 7.53 -27.21
CA ARG A 526 -32.50 8.59 -28.22
C ARG A 526 -31.10 9.17 -28.42
N PHE A 527 -30.34 9.39 -27.35
CA PHE A 527 -28.96 9.83 -27.42
C PHE A 527 -28.05 8.78 -28.07
N THR A 528 -28.16 7.50 -27.69
CA THR A 528 -27.32 6.44 -28.28
C THR A 528 -27.52 6.30 -29.78
N ARG A 529 -28.78 6.34 -30.26
CA ARG A 529 -29.09 6.31 -31.71
C ARG A 529 -28.59 7.52 -32.50
N LEU A 530 -28.38 8.68 -31.86
CA LEU A 530 -27.79 9.86 -32.52
C LEU A 530 -26.25 9.76 -32.63
N LEU A 531 -25.65 8.89 -31.84
CA LEU A 531 -24.20 8.69 -31.77
C LEU A 531 -23.76 7.50 -32.65
N ASP A 532 -24.55 6.43 -32.67
CA ASP A 532 -24.22 5.17 -33.33
C ASP A 532 -24.15 5.27 -34.86
N GLY A 533 -23.00 4.90 -35.45
CA GLY A 533 -22.78 4.81 -36.89
C GLY A 533 -22.80 6.14 -37.67
N HIS A 534 -23.04 7.27 -36.98
CA HIS A 534 -23.22 8.60 -37.55
C HIS A 534 -21.93 9.41 -37.70
N TRP A 535 -20.89 9.11 -36.91
CA TRP A 535 -19.65 9.88 -36.83
C TRP A 535 -18.43 9.02 -37.20
N THR A 536 -17.39 9.65 -37.73
CA THR A 536 -16.13 8.98 -38.08
C THR A 536 -14.96 9.41 -37.19
N VAL A 537 -13.88 8.62 -37.20
CA VAL A 537 -12.62 8.95 -36.52
C VAL A 537 -11.92 10.15 -37.19
N ARG A 538 -12.14 10.33 -38.51
CA ARG A 538 -11.56 11.42 -39.29
C ARG A 538 -12.24 12.76 -39.10
N ASP A 539 -13.48 12.79 -38.60
CA ASP A 539 -14.18 14.04 -38.35
C ASP A 539 -13.44 14.87 -37.29
N ALA A 540 -12.96 16.04 -37.70
CA ALA A 540 -12.36 17.02 -36.79
C ALA A 540 -13.41 17.67 -35.87
N ALA A 541 -14.69 17.56 -36.21
CA ALA A 541 -15.82 18.21 -35.56
C ALA A 541 -16.36 17.48 -34.32
N ASN A 542 -15.77 16.35 -33.89
CA ASN A 542 -16.19 15.63 -32.69
C ASN A 542 -15.01 15.27 -31.76
N PRO A 543 -15.22 15.24 -30.43
CA PRO A 543 -14.15 15.03 -29.45
C PRO A 543 -13.61 13.59 -29.43
N VAL A 544 -14.37 12.60 -29.91
CA VAL A 544 -13.93 11.20 -29.92
C VAL A 544 -12.89 10.99 -31.01
N GLY A 545 -13.16 11.48 -32.22
CA GLY A 545 -12.19 11.50 -33.32
C GLY A 545 -10.92 12.28 -32.98
N ASP A 546 -11.04 13.39 -32.23
CA ASP A 546 -9.86 14.16 -31.80
C ASP A 546 -9.02 13.44 -30.73
N ALA A 547 -9.66 12.86 -29.70
CA ALA A 547 -8.97 12.05 -28.69
C ALA A 547 -8.24 10.86 -29.33
N LEU A 548 -8.87 10.19 -30.31
CA LEU A 548 -8.28 9.08 -31.06
C LEU A 548 -7.09 9.51 -31.93
N ARG A 549 -7.21 10.57 -32.74
CA ARG A 549 -6.11 11.08 -33.57
C ARG A 549 -4.91 11.53 -32.76
N THR A 550 -5.15 12.23 -31.64
CA THR A 550 -4.07 12.74 -30.78
C THR A 550 -3.50 11.67 -29.84
N ARG A 551 -4.26 10.59 -29.60
CA ARG A 551 -4.00 9.56 -28.58
C ARG A 551 -3.82 10.16 -27.19
N THR A 552 -4.57 11.23 -26.89
CA THR A 552 -4.60 11.90 -25.59
C THR A 552 -6.00 11.91 -25.00
N THR A 553 -6.10 11.73 -23.68
CA THR A 553 -7.39 11.86 -22.98
C THR A 553 -7.82 13.31 -23.00
N LEU A 554 -9.01 13.60 -23.53
CA LEU A 554 -9.57 14.96 -23.55
C LEU A 554 -10.48 15.17 -22.34
N PHE A 555 -10.33 16.32 -21.68
CA PHE A 555 -11.15 16.72 -20.54
C PHE A 555 -11.87 18.02 -20.88
N ILE A 556 -13.20 18.02 -20.74
CA ILE A 556 -14.08 19.15 -21.05
C ILE A 556 -14.94 19.42 -19.80
N SER A 557 -14.81 20.61 -19.24
CA SER A 557 -15.32 20.93 -17.89
C SER A 557 -16.71 21.56 -17.86
N SER A 558 -17.23 22.02 -19.01
CA SER A 558 -18.57 22.63 -19.15
C SER A 558 -19.18 22.39 -20.54
N PRO A 559 -20.52 22.50 -20.71
CA PRO A 559 -21.16 22.45 -22.03
C PRO A 559 -20.69 23.57 -22.96
N GLU A 560 -20.44 24.77 -22.42
CA GLU A 560 -19.98 25.93 -23.19
C GLU A 560 -18.60 25.66 -23.80
N GLU A 561 -17.69 25.06 -23.04
CA GLU A 561 -16.37 24.62 -23.53
C GLU A 561 -16.51 23.54 -24.61
N PHE A 562 -17.44 22.59 -24.44
CA PHE A 562 -17.71 21.54 -25.42
C PHE A 562 -18.15 22.16 -26.76
N LEU A 563 -19.13 23.05 -26.73
CA LEU A 563 -19.70 23.69 -27.92
C LEU A 563 -18.74 24.70 -28.56
N GLN A 564 -17.88 25.36 -27.77
CA GLN A 564 -16.83 26.23 -28.30
C GLN A 564 -15.79 25.45 -29.12
N ARG A 565 -15.44 24.23 -28.68
CA ARG A 565 -14.48 23.36 -29.36
C ARG A 565 -15.11 22.56 -30.51
N TYR A 566 -16.37 22.12 -30.35
CA TYR A 566 -17.07 21.20 -31.27
C TYR A 566 -18.50 21.68 -31.59
N PRO A 567 -18.68 22.78 -32.34
CA PRO A 567 -20.01 23.39 -32.55
C PRO A 567 -21.06 22.46 -33.17
N GLU A 568 -20.63 21.56 -34.07
CA GLU A 568 -21.52 20.63 -34.79
C GLU A 568 -22.16 19.57 -33.87
N THR A 569 -21.69 19.44 -32.63
CA THR A 569 -22.19 18.48 -31.64
C THR A 569 -23.34 19.02 -30.78
N GLU A 570 -23.90 20.19 -31.07
CA GLU A 570 -24.94 20.86 -30.26
C GLU A 570 -26.11 19.93 -29.86
N ILE A 571 -26.59 19.13 -30.81
CA ILE A 571 -27.67 18.18 -30.59
C ILE A 571 -27.23 17.08 -29.59
N LEU A 572 -26.01 16.56 -29.70
CA LEU A 572 -25.49 15.56 -28.76
C LEU A 572 -25.35 16.13 -27.35
N VAL A 573 -24.76 17.32 -27.20
CA VAL A 573 -24.60 17.97 -25.88
C VAL A 573 -25.96 18.19 -25.23
N ARG A 574 -26.95 18.71 -25.98
CA ARG A 574 -28.31 18.96 -25.48
C ARG A 574 -29.05 17.67 -25.09
N GLU A 575 -29.03 16.64 -25.94
CA GLU A 575 -29.71 15.36 -25.70
C GLU A 575 -29.00 14.50 -24.63
N SER A 576 -27.71 14.76 -24.36
CA SER A 576 -26.93 14.06 -23.32
C SER A 576 -27.39 14.38 -21.89
N GLY A 577 -27.87 15.61 -21.65
CA GLY A 577 -28.11 16.16 -20.31
C GLY A 577 -26.86 16.22 -19.40
N LYS A 578 -25.65 16.08 -19.94
CA LYS A 578 -24.39 16.10 -19.18
C LYS A 578 -23.77 17.50 -19.16
N GLN A 579 -22.78 17.68 -18.30
CA GLN A 579 -22.20 19.00 -17.97
C GLN A 579 -20.68 19.01 -17.89
N ALA A 580 -20.02 17.85 -17.83
CA ALA A 580 -18.57 17.71 -18.01
C ALA A 580 -18.26 16.30 -18.54
N TRP A 581 -17.14 16.13 -19.24
CA TRP A 581 -16.76 14.92 -19.95
C TRP A 581 -15.26 14.63 -19.85
N ALA A 582 -14.91 13.35 -19.74
CA ALA A 582 -13.59 12.82 -20.00
C ALA A 582 -13.71 11.81 -21.17
N VAL A 583 -12.97 12.04 -22.25
CA VAL A 583 -12.96 11.22 -23.46
C VAL A 583 -11.62 10.50 -23.53
N LEU A 584 -11.65 9.20 -23.27
CA LEU A 584 -10.50 8.31 -23.15
C LEU A 584 -10.29 7.55 -24.47
N PRO A 585 -9.20 7.79 -25.23
CA PRO A 585 -8.91 7.03 -26.43
C PRO A 585 -8.44 5.62 -26.07
N LEU A 586 -9.17 4.61 -26.57
CA LEU A 586 -8.87 3.21 -26.32
C LEU A 586 -7.94 2.70 -27.43
N THR A 587 -6.65 2.98 -27.30
CA THR A 587 -5.61 2.49 -28.22
C THR A 587 -4.90 1.28 -27.60
N ALA A 588 -4.93 0.13 -28.26
CA ALA A 588 -4.21 -1.09 -27.88
C ALA A 588 -3.43 -1.63 -29.09
N SER A 589 -2.30 -2.29 -28.85
CA SER A 589 -1.51 -2.95 -29.91
C SER A 589 -1.11 -2.02 -31.10
N GLY A 590 -1.06 -0.70 -30.87
CA GLY A 590 -0.81 0.33 -31.88
C GLY A 590 -2.03 0.73 -32.74
N ARG A 591 -3.17 0.05 -32.56
CA ARG A 591 -4.46 0.29 -33.23
C ARG A 591 -5.42 1.04 -32.32
N ASP A 592 -6.27 1.86 -32.91
CA ASP A 592 -7.33 2.55 -32.20
C ASP A 592 -8.56 1.63 -32.16
N ILE A 593 -8.87 1.10 -30.98
CA ILE A 593 -9.96 0.14 -30.73
C ILE A 593 -11.28 0.90 -30.58
N GLY A 594 -11.25 2.05 -29.91
CA GLY A 594 -12.49 2.69 -29.46
C GLY A 594 -12.28 3.95 -28.64
N ALA A 595 -13.35 4.39 -27.97
CA ALA A 595 -13.28 5.43 -26.96
C ALA A 595 -14.24 5.16 -25.80
N ALA A 596 -13.81 5.47 -24.59
CA ALA A 596 -14.68 5.51 -23.41
C ALA A 596 -14.99 6.98 -23.05
N VAL A 597 -16.27 7.34 -22.99
CA VAL A 597 -16.73 8.69 -22.66
C VAL A 597 -17.40 8.66 -21.28
N ILE A 598 -16.70 9.18 -20.28
CA ILE A 598 -17.17 9.28 -18.88
C ILE A 598 -17.70 10.70 -18.66
N SER A 599 -18.89 10.84 -18.08
CA SER A 599 -19.59 12.14 -18.05
C SER A 599 -20.33 12.45 -16.76
N PHE A 600 -20.35 13.73 -16.38
CA PHE A 600 -20.81 14.22 -15.08
C PHE A 600 -22.06 15.10 -15.22
N GLY A 601 -22.93 15.07 -14.21
CA GLY A 601 -24.20 15.82 -14.18
C GLY A 601 -24.07 17.27 -13.71
N ARG A 602 -22.85 17.75 -13.43
CA ARG A 602 -22.54 19.15 -13.07
C ARG A 602 -21.22 19.57 -13.72
N PRO A 603 -21.01 20.87 -14.02
CA PRO A 603 -19.71 21.37 -14.49
C PRO A 603 -18.62 21.02 -13.47
N ARG A 604 -17.46 20.58 -13.96
CA ARG A 604 -16.39 20.05 -13.11
C ARG A 604 -15.04 20.12 -13.82
N VAL A 605 -14.05 20.70 -13.16
CA VAL A 605 -12.63 20.50 -13.48
C VAL A 605 -12.16 19.25 -12.75
N LEU A 606 -11.62 18.28 -13.49
CA LEU A 606 -10.93 17.13 -12.90
C LEU A 606 -9.51 17.55 -12.50
N ASP A 607 -9.03 17.09 -11.34
CA ASP A 607 -7.68 17.34 -10.86
C ASP A 607 -6.63 16.45 -11.54
N ASP A 608 -5.35 16.71 -11.27
CA ASP A 608 -4.23 15.99 -11.92
C ASP A 608 -4.18 14.51 -11.54
N ASP A 609 -4.66 14.14 -10.35
CA ASP A 609 -4.74 12.75 -9.89
C ASP A 609 -5.84 11.98 -10.65
N GLU A 610 -7.03 12.57 -10.79
CA GLU A 610 -8.14 12.03 -11.58
C GLU A 610 -7.78 11.92 -13.07
N ARG A 611 -7.11 12.93 -13.64
CA ARG A 611 -6.61 12.92 -15.03
C ARG A 611 -5.59 11.82 -15.25
N THR A 612 -4.64 11.67 -14.33
CA THR A 612 -3.61 10.62 -14.39
C THR A 612 -4.24 9.23 -14.29
N LEU A 613 -5.19 9.03 -13.37
CA LEU A 613 -5.92 7.77 -13.21
C LEU A 613 -6.68 7.41 -14.50
N LEU A 614 -7.49 8.31 -15.04
CA LEU A 614 -8.28 8.05 -16.25
C LEU A 614 -7.40 7.76 -17.47
N THR A 615 -6.28 8.48 -17.62
CA THR A 615 -5.31 8.23 -18.70
C THR A 615 -4.66 6.85 -18.57
N ALA A 616 -4.29 6.43 -17.34
CA ALA A 616 -3.75 5.09 -17.10
C ALA A 616 -4.77 3.97 -17.33
N LEU A 617 -6.03 4.19 -16.94
CA LEU A 617 -7.12 3.24 -17.18
C LEU A 617 -7.47 3.11 -18.67
N SER A 618 -7.28 4.17 -19.48
CA SER A 618 -7.55 4.16 -20.93
C SER A 618 -6.90 2.95 -21.64
N GLY A 619 -5.63 2.67 -21.34
CA GLY A 619 -4.90 1.53 -21.93
C GLY A 619 -5.38 0.16 -21.44
N LEU A 620 -5.78 0.04 -20.16
CA LEU A 620 -6.32 -1.20 -19.59
C LEU A 620 -7.71 -1.52 -20.16
N ILE A 621 -8.57 -0.50 -20.27
CA ILE A 621 -9.89 -0.62 -20.90
C ILE A 621 -9.73 -0.97 -22.38
N ALA A 622 -8.76 -0.38 -23.09
CA ALA A 622 -8.48 -0.72 -24.49
C ALA A 622 -8.09 -2.19 -24.69
N GLN A 623 -7.20 -2.72 -23.85
CA GLN A 623 -6.79 -4.14 -23.92
C GLN A 623 -7.94 -5.10 -23.59
N ALA A 624 -8.75 -4.77 -22.58
CA ALA A 624 -9.91 -5.56 -22.22
C ALA A 624 -10.97 -5.54 -23.33
N LEU A 625 -11.23 -4.37 -23.94
CA LEU A 625 -12.18 -4.23 -25.05
C LEU A 625 -11.67 -4.87 -26.35
N GLU A 626 -10.37 -4.81 -26.66
CA GLU A 626 -9.78 -5.54 -27.81
C GLU A 626 -9.97 -7.06 -27.64
N ARG A 627 -9.66 -7.61 -26.46
CA ARG A 627 -9.86 -9.03 -26.15
C ARG A 627 -11.34 -9.43 -26.24
N ALA A 628 -12.22 -8.62 -25.64
CA ALA A 628 -13.65 -8.87 -25.62
C ALA A 628 -14.29 -8.80 -27.02
N GLY A 629 -13.92 -7.80 -27.82
CA GLY A 629 -14.38 -7.68 -29.21
C GLY A 629 -13.96 -8.86 -30.07
N LEU A 630 -12.72 -9.35 -29.91
CA LEU A 630 -12.26 -10.57 -30.59
C LEU A 630 -13.07 -11.82 -30.18
N TYR A 631 -13.42 -11.95 -28.89
CA TYR A 631 -14.26 -13.04 -28.40
C TYR A 631 -15.70 -12.93 -28.92
N ASP A 632 -16.31 -11.74 -28.89
CA ASP A 632 -17.67 -11.49 -29.38
C ASP A 632 -17.77 -11.70 -30.91
N GLU A 633 -16.76 -11.26 -31.68
CA GLU A 633 -16.65 -11.55 -33.12
C GLU A 633 -16.55 -13.07 -33.38
N ALA A 634 -15.65 -13.76 -32.68
CA ALA A 634 -15.40 -15.18 -32.89
C ALA A 634 -16.64 -16.02 -32.51
N THR A 635 -17.30 -15.70 -31.41
CA THR A 635 -18.61 -16.25 -30.99
C THR A 635 -19.69 -16.02 -32.05
N THR A 636 -19.74 -14.83 -32.65
CA THR A 636 -20.71 -14.51 -33.70
C THR A 636 -20.44 -15.29 -34.99
N ARG A 637 -19.16 -15.42 -35.39
CA ARG A 637 -18.75 -16.24 -36.55
C ARG A 637 -19.07 -17.72 -36.33
N ALA A 638 -18.73 -18.27 -35.16
CA ALA A 638 -19.02 -19.64 -34.76
C ALA A 638 -20.51 -19.97 -34.87
N ARG A 639 -21.37 -19.20 -34.19
CA ARG A 639 -22.84 -19.36 -34.26
C ARG A 639 -23.40 -19.20 -35.67
N THR A 640 -22.82 -18.33 -36.50
CA THR A 640 -23.25 -18.15 -37.90
C THR A 640 -22.88 -19.36 -38.76
N LEU A 641 -21.65 -19.88 -38.61
CA LEU A 641 -21.21 -21.10 -39.28
C LEU A 641 -22.09 -22.29 -38.89
N GLN A 642 -22.30 -22.52 -37.59
CA GLN A 642 -23.14 -23.59 -37.06
C GLN A 642 -24.57 -23.57 -37.62
N ARG A 643 -25.21 -22.39 -37.63
CA ARG A 643 -26.56 -22.18 -38.23
C ARG A 643 -26.59 -22.41 -39.75
N SER A 644 -25.46 -22.32 -40.43
CA SER A 644 -25.34 -22.63 -41.87
C SER A 644 -25.06 -24.12 -42.14
N LEU A 645 -24.46 -24.83 -41.18
CA LEU A 645 -24.15 -26.26 -41.26
C LEU A 645 -25.35 -27.14 -40.89
N LEU A 646 -26.24 -26.68 -40.01
CA LEU A 646 -27.50 -27.34 -39.65
C LEU A 646 -28.65 -27.00 -40.64
N PRO A 647 -29.77 -27.75 -40.66
CA PRO A 647 -30.95 -27.37 -41.43
C PRO A 647 -31.55 -26.06 -40.90
N GLN A 648 -31.59 -25.00 -41.72
CA GLN A 648 -32.24 -23.73 -41.35
C GLN A 648 -33.76 -23.87 -41.14
N ALA A 649 -34.38 -24.82 -41.85
CA ALA A 649 -35.74 -25.29 -41.64
C ALA A 649 -35.81 -26.76 -42.03
N LEU A 650 -36.58 -27.55 -41.27
CA LEU A 650 -36.94 -28.91 -41.66
C LEU A 650 -38.01 -28.88 -42.77
N PRO A 651 -38.03 -29.86 -43.69
CA PRO A 651 -39.06 -29.93 -44.72
C PRO A 651 -40.44 -30.13 -44.10
N LYS A 652 -41.46 -29.46 -44.65
CA LYS A 652 -42.86 -29.71 -44.31
C LYS A 652 -43.36 -30.88 -45.15
N LEU A 653 -43.65 -32.01 -44.49
CA LEU A 653 -44.01 -33.28 -45.12
C LEU A 653 -45.37 -33.73 -44.58
N PRO A 654 -46.32 -34.20 -45.42
CA PRO A 654 -47.56 -34.81 -44.94
C PRO A 654 -47.33 -36.04 -44.05
N GLU A 655 -46.22 -36.75 -44.27
CA GLU A 655 -45.93 -38.05 -43.67
C GLU A 655 -45.26 -37.96 -42.29
N VAL A 656 -44.64 -36.82 -41.98
CA VAL A 656 -44.09 -36.53 -40.65
C VAL A 656 -44.20 -35.05 -40.30
N THR A 657 -44.62 -34.76 -39.07
CA THR A 657 -44.43 -33.43 -38.47
C THR A 657 -43.16 -33.47 -37.63
N ALA A 658 -42.15 -32.67 -37.98
CA ALA A 658 -40.85 -32.69 -37.32
C ALA A 658 -40.48 -31.32 -36.73
N ALA A 659 -39.85 -31.34 -35.56
CA ALA A 659 -39.24 -30.18 -34.90
C ALA A 659 -37.88 -30.58 -34.31
N ALA A 660 -36.96 -29.63 -34.24
CA ALA A 660 -35.63 -29.89 -33.69
C ALA A 660 -35.11 -28.74 -32.84
N ARG A 661 -34.25 -29.10 -31.88
CA ARG A 661 -33.43 -28.18 -31.10
C ARG A 661 -32.00 -28.68 -31.07
N TYR A 662 -31.09 -27.73 -31.11
CA TYR A 662 -29.67 -27.94 -30.87
C TYR A 662 -29.26 -26.90 -29.83
N GLN A 663 -28.46 -27.31 -28.86
CA GLN A 663 -27.85 -26.45 -27.85
C GLN A 663 -26.35 -26.78 -27.78
N SER A 664 -25.47 -25.78 -27.87
CA SER A 664 -24.02 -26.04 -27.82
C SER A 664 -23.51 -26.10 -26.37
N ALA A 665 -22.50 -26.94 -26.16
CA ALA A 665 -21.81 -27.19 -24.90
C ALA A 665 -21.31 -25.89 -24.23
N LYS A 666 -20.66 -25.04 -25.04
CA LYS A 666 -19.83 -23.93 -24.55
C LYS A 666 -20.39 -22.56 -24.91
N GLN A 667 -20.15 -21.61 -24.00
CA GLN A 667 -20.27 -20.19 -24.32
C GLN A 667 -18.97 -19.72 -25.00
N GLY A 668 -19.03 -19.40 -26.29
CA GLY A 668 -17.92 -18.75 -26.98
C GLY A 668 -17.82 -19.05 -28.47
N ALA A 669 -16.58 -19.13 -28.94
CA ALA A 669 -16.20 -19.27 -30.34
C ALA A 669 -16.08 -20.72 -30.84
N ASP A 670 -16.36 -21.71 -29.99
CA ASP A 670 -16.40 -23.11 -30.40
C ASP A 670 -17.67 -23.38 -31.23
N VAL A 671 -17.59 -24.37 -32.12
CA VAL A 671 -18.70 -24.85 -32.96
C VAL A 671 -18.84 -26.33 -32.72
N GLY A 672 -20.08 -26.81 -32.70
CA GLY A 672 -20.40 -28.16 -32.29
C GLY A 672 -20.23 -29.31 -33.27
N GLY A 673 -20.27 -30.51 -32.70
CA GLY A 673 -20.24 -31.82 -33.38
C GLY A 673 -21.62 -32.31 -33.83
N ASP A 674 -22.67 -32.16 -33.00
CA ASP A 674 -23.99 -32.72 -33.30
C ASP A 674 -24.64 -32.17 -34.59
N TRP A 675 -25.34 -33.04 -35.31
CA TRP A 675 -26.28 -32.66 -36.36
C TRP A 675 -27.52 -33.55 -36.45
N TYR A 676 -28.51 -33.06 -37.18
CA TYR A 676 -29.70 -33.80 -37.58
C TYR A 676 -30.11 -33.42 -39.01
N ASP A 677 -30.88 -34.28 -39.67
CA ASP A 677 -31.57 -33.95 -40.93
C ASP A 677 -32.85 -34.79 -41.08
N VAL A 678 -33.77 -34.31 -41.92
CA VAL A 678 -35.00 -34.99 -42.31
C VAL A 678 -35.07 -34.91 -43.84
N ILE A 679 -34.99 -36.05 -44.51
CA ILE A 679 -34.72 -36.15 -45.94
C ILE A 679 -35.89 -36.88 -46.64
N PRO A 680 -36.64 -36.23 -47.56
CA PRO A 680 -37.73 -36.86 -48.28
C PRO A 680 -37.24 -37.79 -49.41
N LEU A 681 -37.62 -39.05 -49.33
CA LEU A 681 -37.30 -40.12 -50.27
C LEU A 681 -38.48 -40.44 -51.21
N SER A 682 -38.33 -41.45 -52.06
CA SER A 682 -39.38 -42.00 -52.92
C SER A 682 -40.51 -42.65 -52.14
N ALA A 683 -41.67 -42.74 -52.80
CA ALA A 683 -42.89 -43.36 -52.28
C ALA A 683 -43.29 -42.82 -50.89
N ALA A 684 -43.20 -41.50 -50.72
CA ALA A 684 -43.59 -40.79 -49.50
C ALA A 684 -42.75 -41.16 -48.25
N ARG A 685 -41.67 -41.95 -48.40
CA ARG A 685 -40.81 -42.35 -47.28
C ARG A 685 -39.94 -41.18 -46.82
N VAL A 686 -39.56 -41.20 -45.55
CA VAL A 686 -38.76 -40.12 -44.93
C VAL A 686 -37.56 -40.72 -44.22
N ALA A 687 -36.36 -40.27 -44.59
CA ALA A 687 -35.15 -40.56 -43.83
C ALA A 687 -34.98 -39.57 -42.66
N LEU A 688 -34.64 -40.10 -41.50
CA LEU A 688 -34.44 -39.40 -40.24
C LEU A 688 -32.99 -39.65 -39.80
N VAL A 689 -32.28 -38.58 -39.46
CA VAL A 689 -30.85 -38.63 -39.17
C VAL A 689 -30.56 -37.85 -37.90
N ILE A 690 -29.76 -38.45 -37.01
CA ILE A 690 -29.01 -37.73 -35.99
C ILE A 690 -27.59 -38.29 -35.92
N GLY A 691 -26.63 -37.46 -35.55
CA GLY A 691 -25.27 -37.92 -35.27
C GLY A 691 -24.48 -36.86 -34.53
N ASP A 692 -23.31 -37.29 -34.05
CA ASP A 692 -22.33 -36.48 -33.34
C ASP A 692 -20.92 -36.83 -33.82
N VAL A 693 -20.05 -35.81 -33.91
CA VAL A 693 -18.63 -35.92 -34.24
C VAL A 693 -17.84 -35.69 -32.96
N MET A 694 -17.15 -36.73 -32.47
CA MET A 694 -16.45 -36.69 -31.18
C MET A 694 -15.53 -35.46 -31.05
N GLY A 695 -15.82 -34.64 -30.04
CA GLY A 695 -15.09 -33.40 -29.75
C GLY A 695 -15.84 -32.14 -30.19
N HIS A 696 -15.20 -30.98 -30.09
CA HIS A 696 -15.82 -29.71 -30.45
C HIS A 696 -14.79 -28.77 -31.10
N GLY A 697 -15.26 -27.92 -32.02
CA GLY A 697 -14.42 -26.95 -32.70
C GLY A 697 -14.72 -26.81 -34.19
N MET A 698 -13.90 -26.01 -34.86
CA MET A 698 -14.05 -25.76 -36.30
C MET A 698 -13.72 -26.97 -37.19
N ALA A 699 -12.95 -27.94 -36.69
CA ALA A 699 -12.59 -29.14 -37.47
C ALA A 699 -13.73 -30.17 -37.43
N GLU A 700 -14.32 -30.34 -36.26
CA GLU A 700 -15.43 -31.22 -35.93
C GLU A 700 -16.69 -30.74 -36.65
N ALA A 701 -16.97 -29.44 -36.60
CA ALA A 701 -18.02 -28.79 -37.39
C ALA A 701 -17.84 -28.96 -38.92
N ALA A 702 -16.60 -28.92 -39.42
CA ALA A 702 -16.32 -29.17 -40.84
C ALA A 702 -16.53 -30.64 -41.22
N THR A 703 -16.17 -31.57 -40.34
CA THR A 703 -16.46 -33.01 -40.47
C THR A 703 -17.96 -33.27 -40.45
N MET A 704 -18.70 -32.70 -39.50
CA MET A 704 -20.16 -32.75 -39.43
C MET A 704 -20.82 -32.24 -40.73
N GLY A 705 -20.38 -31.08 -41.24
CA GLY A 705 -20.88 -30.53 -42.50
C GLY A 705 -20.63 -31.45 -43.71
N ARG A 706 -19.47 -32.10 -43.76
CA ARG A 706 -19.15 -33.11 -44.79
C ARG A 706 -20.03 -34.35 -44.65
N LEU A 707 -20.22 -34.86 -43.45
CA LEU A 707 -20.99 -36.08 -43.18
C LEU A 707 -22.48 -35.86 -43.43
N ARG A 708 -23.06 -34.75 -42.96
CA ARG A 708 -24.44 -34.36 -43.28
C ARG A 708 -24.66 -34.28 -44.80
N THR A 709 -23.70 -33.72 -45.54
CA THR A 709 -23.75 -33.67 -47.01
C THR A 709 -23.66 -35.07 -47.61
N ALA A 710 -22.74 -35.91 -47.14
CA ALA A 710 -22.57 -37.29 -47.58
C ALA A 710 -23.83 -38.13 -47.34
N VAL A 711 -24.40 -38.09 -46.12
CA VAL A 711 -25.69 -38.72 -45.77
C VAL A 711 -26.74 -38.33 -46.79
N ARG A 712 -26.94 -37.02 -47.01
CA ARG A 712 -27.96 -36.51 -47.94
C ARG A 712 -27.75 -37.02 -49.37
N THR A 713 -26.51 -37.07 -49.87
CA THR A 713 -26.21 -37.61 -51.20
C THR A 713 -26.38 -39.13 -51.28
N LEU A 714 -26.00 -39.88 -50.25
CA LEU A 714 -26.18 -41.33 -50.19
C LEU A 714 -27.67 -41.71 -50.04
N SER A 715 -28.46 -40.92 -49.32
CA SER A 715 -29.91 -41.07 -49.22
C SER A 715 -30.62 -40.97 -50.58
N GLU A 716 -30.11 -40.18 -51.53
CA GLU A 716 -30.66 -40.08 -52.90
C GLU A 716 -30.48 -41.38 -53.71
N LEU A 717 -29.52 -42.23 -53.32
CA LEU A 717 -29.35 -43.59 -53.88
C LEU A 717 -30.33 -44.61 -53.28
N GLU A 718 -31.07 -44.22 -52.24
CA GLU A 718 -32.08 -45.01 -51.54
C GLU A 718 -31.59 -46.37 -50.98
N LEU A 719 -30.32 -46.42 -50.59
CA LEU A 719 -29.69 -47.57 -49.94
C LEU A 719 -30.34 -47.89 -48.58
N PRO A 720 -30.30 -49.14 -48.12
CA PRO A 720 -30.78 -49.50 -46.78
C PRO A 720 -29.88 -48.92 -45.68
N PRO A 721 -30.36 -48.76 -44.43
CA PRO A 721 -29.64 -48.07 -43.36
C PRO A 721 -28.23 -48.61 -43.05
N ASP A 722 -28.03 -49.92 -43.14
CA ASP A 722 -26.75 -50.59 -42.93
C ASP A 722 -25.71 -50.26 -44.02
N GLU A 723 -26.11 -50.17 -45.28
CA GLU A 723 -25.24 -49.73 -46.38
C GLU A 723 -24.90 -48.23 -46.28
N ILE A 724 -25.86 -47.40 -45.84
CA ILE A 724 -25.61 -45.97 -45.56
C ILE A 724 -24.53 -45.82 -44.47
N LEU A 725 -24.67 -46.50 -43.32
CA LEU A 725 -23.67 -46.45 -42.26
C LEU A 725 -22.33 -47.05 -42.71
N GLY A 726 -22.34 -48.11 -43.53
CA GLY A 726 -21.14 -48.67 -44.17
C GLY A 726 -20.34 -47.62 -44.95
N HIS A 727 -21.00 -46.90 -45.85
CA HIS A 727 -20.35 -45.84 -46.63
C HIS A 727 -19.90 -44.64 -45.78
N LEU A 728 -20.64 -44.29 -44.73
CA LEU A 728 -20.20 -43.23 -43.80
C LEU A 728 -18.99 -43.67 -42.97
N ASN A 729 -18.90 -44.95 -42.59
CA ASN A 729 -17.75 -45.51 -41.89
C ASN A 729 -16.47 -45.42 -42.75
N ASP A 730 -16.57 -45.74 -44.05
CA ASP A 730 -15.46 -45.57 -44.99
C ASP A 730 -15.04 -44.09 -45.10
N ILE A 731 -16.01 -43.17 -45.24
CA ILE A 731 -15.75 -41.72 -45.30
C ILE A 731 -15.07 -41.21 -44.03
N VAL A 732 -15.50 -41.66 -42.84
CA VAL A 732 -14.87 -41.28 -41.56
C VAL A 732 -13.46 -41.87 -41.45
N GLY A 733 -13.24 -43.11 -41.88
CA GLY A 733 -11.92 -43.74 -41.92
C GLY A 733 -10.90 -43.01 -42.80
N GLU A 734 -11.34 -42.31 -43.85
CA GLU A 734 -10.50 -41.42 -44.67
C GLU A 734 -10.12 -40.09 -43.99
N LEU A 735 -10.79 -39.71 -42.88
CA LEU A 735 -10.52 -38.43 -42.18
C LEU A 735 -9.27 -38.49 -41.28
N GLY A 736 -8.92 -39.67 -40.78
CA GLY A 736 -7.80 -39.90 -39.88
C GLY A 736 -8.10 -40.95 -38.81
N THR A 737 -7.07 -41.42 -38.11
CA THR A 737 -7.18 -42.50 -37.10
C THR A 737 -7.87 -42.08 -35.81
N ASP A 738 -8.07 -40.78 -35.61
CA ASP A 738 -8.53 -40.19 -34.34
C ASP A 738 -9.95 -39.58 -34.50
N ALA A 739 -10.55 -39.68 -35.69
CA ALA A 739 -11.88 -39.19 -35.99
C ALA A 739 -12.93 -40.29 -35.80
N PHE A 740 -13.79 -40.13 -34.81
CA PHE A 740 -14.89 -41.06 -34.54
C PHE A 740 -16.21 -40.32 -34.46
N VAL A 741 -17.27 -40.97 -34.95
CA VAL A 741 -18.57 -40.32 -35.17
C VAL A 741 -19.67 -41.28 -34.78
N THR A 742 -20.59 -40.84 -33.94
CA THR A 742 -21.81 -41.60 -33.67
C THR A 742 -22.91 -41.15 -34.65
N CYS A 743 -23.70 -42.09 -35.18
CA CYS A 743 -24.73 -41.76 -36.16
C CYS A 743 -25.88 -42.77 -36.10
N LEU A 744 -27.11 -42.30 -36.16
CA LEU A 744 -28.30 -43.11 -36.34
C LEU A 744 -29.03 -42.65 -37.60
N TYR A 745 -29.35 -43.62 -38.46
CA TYR A 745 -30.05 -43.40 -39.72
C TYR A 745 -31.28 -44.31 -39.76
N GLY A 746 -32.46 -43.71 -39.92
CA GLY A 746 -33.73 -44.42 -40.04
C GLY A 746 -34.52 -44.01 -41.29
N ILE A 747 -35.30 -44.93 -41.86
CA ILE A 747 -36.25 -44.70 -42.94
C ILE A 747 -37.64 -45.08 -42.44
N TYR A 748 -38.54 -44.11 -42.36
CA TYR A 748 -39.96 -44.32 -42.12
C TYR A 748 -40.72 -44.48 -43.45
N ASP A 749 -41.49 -45.56 -43.58
CA ASP A 749 -42.47 -45.76 -44.65
C ASP A 749 -43.88 -45.51 -44.10
N PRO A 750 -44.59 -44.46 -44.56
CA PRO A 750 -45.90 -44.08 -44.05
C PRO A 750 -47.01 -45.07 -44.42
N VAL A 751 -46.83 -45.88 -45.47
CA VAL A 751 -47.86 -46.82 -45.94
C VAL A 751 -47.80 -48.12 -45.17
N THR A 752 -46.60 -48.68 -45.02
CA THR A 752 -46.41 -49.89 -44.18
C THR A 752 -46.33 -49.57 -42.70
N ARG A 753 -46.13 -48.29 -42.35
CA ARG A 753 -45.82 -47.76 -41.01
C ARG A 753 -44.56 -48.37 -40.38
N ARG A 754 -43.64 -48.88 -41.22
CA ARG A 754 -42.37 -49.45 -40.78
C ARG A 754 -41.32 -48.36 -40.63
N LEU A 755 -40.56 -48.43 -39.55
CA LEU A 755 -39.28 -47.75 -39.40
C LEU A 755 -38.18 -48.79 -39.53
N SER A 756 -37.36 -48.68 -40.58
CA SER A 756 -36.11 -49.43 -40.73
C SER A 756 -34.96 -48.53 -40.28
N TYR A 757 -34.03 -49.01 -39.47
CA TYR A 757 -32.98 -48.16 -38.88
C TYR A 757 -31.71 -48.94 -38.56
N ALA A 758 -30.57 -48.25 -38.57
CA ALA A 758 -29.29 -48.72 -38.07
C ALA A 758 -28.65 -47.61 -37.21
N SER A 759 -27.81 -48.00 -36.25
CA SER A 759 -27.13 -47.08 -35.33
C SER A 759 -25.66 -47.47 -35.18
N ALA A 760 -24.77 -46.48 -35.15
CA ALA A 760 -23.37 -46.60 -34.80
C ALA A 760 -23.12 -45.71 -33.59
N GLY A 761 -22.97 -46.29 -32.40
CA GLY A 761 -22.69 -45.58 -31.13
C GLY A 761 -23.75 -44.63 -30.57
N GLN A 762 -24.80 -44.25 -31.30
CA GLN A 762 -25.85 -43.32 -30.82
C GLN A 762 -26.77 -43.97 -29.76
N PRO A 763 -27.36 -43.20 -28.82
CA PRO A 763 -28.38 -43.69 -27.88
C PRO A 763 -29.67 -44.18 -28.56
N PRO A 764 -30.43 -45.11 -27.93
CA PRO A 764 -31.64 -45.66 -28.55
C PRO A 764 -32.77 -44.62 -28.62
N PRO A 765 -33.40 -44.39 -29.79
CA PRO A 765 -34.53 -43.47 -29.90
C PRO A 765 -35.71 -43.86 -29.00
N ALA A 766 -36.37 -42.86 -28.43
CA ALA A 766 -37.60 -43.06 -27.67
C ALA A 766 -38.82 -42.97 -28.59
N VAL A 767 -39.74 -43.92 -28.47
CA VAL A 767 -41.06 -43.91 -29.12
C VAL A 767 -42.12 -43.70 -28.06
N ALA A 768 -42.83 -42.57 -28.12
CA ALA A 768 -44.05 -42.35 -27.37
C ALA A 768 -45.26 -42.71 -28.26
N HIS A 769 -45.98 -43.75 -27.85
CA HIS A 769 -47.14 -44.28 -28.56
C HIS A 769 -48.40 -43.45 -28.26
N PRO A 770 -49.43 -43.48 -29.13
CA PRO A 770 -50.68 -42.74 -28.91
C PRO A 770 -51.49 -43.18 -27.68
N ASP A 771 -51.23 -44.37 -27.15
CA ASP A 771 -51.82 -44.86 -25.89
C ASP A 771 -51.13 -44.30 -24.63
N GLY A 772 -50.16 -43.40 -24.82
CA GLY A 772 -49.38 -42.76 -23.77
C GLY A 772 -48.16 -43.58 -23.31
N THR A 773 -47.96 -44.82 -23.78
CA THR A 773 -46.77 -45.61 -23.40
C THR A 773 -45.51 -45.07 -24.07
N VAL A 774 -44.36 -45.17 -23.40
CA VAL A 774 -43.06 -44.78 -23.96
C VAL A 774 -42.12 -45.98 -23.93
N THR A 775 -41.52 -46.30 -25.08
CA THR A 775 -40.61 -47.44 -25.27
C THR A 775 -39.37 -46.99 -26.04
N PHE A 776 -38.19 -47.44 -25.62
CA PHE A 776 -36.96 -47.23 -26.39
C PHE A 776 -36.82 -48.30 -27.48
N LEU A 777 -36.31 -47.92 -28.65
CA LEU A 777 -36.01 -48.87 -29.72
C LEU A 777 -34.89 -49.84 -29.29
N SER A 778 -35.03 -51.11 -29.67
CA SER A 778 -33.96 -52.09 -29.46
C SER A 778 -32.86 -51.86 -30.48
N MET A 779 -31.60 -51.91 -30.05
CA MET A 779 -30.44 -51.75 -30.92
C MET A 779 -29.36 -52.74 -30.58
N THR A 780 -28.59 -53.13 -31.59
CA THR A 780 -27.32 -53.83 -31.41
C THR A 780 -26.24 -52.78 -31.14
N PRO A 781 -25.35 -52.97 -30.14
CA PRO A 781 -24.32 -52.00 -29.81
C PRO A 781 -23.16 -52.05 -30.82
N ASP A 782 -23.37 -51.47 -32.00
CA ASP A 782 -22.31 -51.25 -32.99
C ASP A 782 -21.41 -50.08 -32.58
N PRO A 783 -20.07 -50.18 -32.75
CA PRO A 783 -19.14 -49.09 -32.45
C PRO A 783 -19.41 -47.81 -33.26
N PRO A 784 -18.87 -46.66 -32.84
CA PRO A 784 -18.86 -45.45 -33.67
C PRO A 784 -18.21 -45.68 -35.03
N LEU A 785 -18.66 -44.90 -36.02
CA LEU A 785 -18.06 -44.83 -37.35
C LEU A 785 -16.57 -44.46 -37.23
N GLY A 786 -15.72 -45.08 -38.05
CA GLY A 786 -14.26 -44.99 -37.97
C GLY A 786 -13.61 -46.09 -37.13
N VAL A 787 -14.32 -46.64 -36.12
CA VAL A 787 -13.89 -47.84 -35.36
C VAL A 787 -14.59 -49.10 -35.86
N ALA A 788 -15.85 -48.98 -36.28
CA ALA A 788 -16.69 -50.11 -36.64
C ALA A 788 -16.13 -50.92 -37.81
N ALA A 789 -16.33 -52.24 -37.74
CA ALA A 789 -16.04 -53.18 -38.81
C ALA A 789 -17.38 -53.64 -39.42
N PRO A 790 -17.77 -53.15 -40.62
CA PRO A 790 -19.03 -53.53 -41.26
C PRO A 790 -19.16 -55.05 -41.48
N PRO A 791 -20.38 -55.59 -41.60
CA PRO A 791 -21.66 -54.88 -41.73
C PRO A 791 -22.25 -54.38 -40.40
N PHE A 792 -22.96 -53.25 -40.47
CA PHE A 792 -23.86 -52.78 -39.41
C PHE A 792 -25.18 -53.57 -39.42
N GLU A 793 -25.89 -53.62 -38.29
CA GLU A 793 -27.20 -54.29 -38.25
C GLU A 793 -28.37 -53.32 -38.52
N ALA A 794 -29.08 -53.53 -39.63
CA ALA A 794 -30.36 -52.86 -39.90
C ALA A 794 -31.53 -53.61 -39.27
N LEU A 795 -32.27 -52.93 -38.40
CA LEU A 795 -33.46 -53.43 -37.71
C LEU A 795 -34.73 -52.82 -38.31
N GLU A 796 -35.87 -53.50 -38.12
CA GLU A 796 -37.19 -53.00 -38.51
C GLU A 796 -38.17 -53.06 -37.33
N THR A 797 -38.97 -52.01 -37.17
CA THR A 797 -40.10 -51.98 -36.23
C THR A 797 -41.36 -51.42 -36.89
N LEU A 798 -42.53 -51.77 -36.35
CA LEU A 798 -43.81 -51.19 -36.76
C LEU A 798 -44.17 -50.07 -35.77
N LEU A 799 -44.43 -48.88 -36.28
CA LEU A 799 -44.92 -47.76 -35.48
C LEU A 799 -46.46 -47.67 -35.59
N PRO A 800 -47.19 -47.48 -34.48
CA PRO A 800 -48.57 -47.01 -34.54
C PRO A 800 -48.71 -45.70 -35.32
N ALA A 801 -49.93 -45.40 -35.77
CA ALA A 801 -50.24 -44.10 -36.36
C ALA A 801 -50.02 -42.99 -35.31
N ASP A 802 -49.52 -41.82 -35.71
CA ASP A 802 -49.35 -40.63 -34.87
C ASP A 802 -48.38 -40.76 -33.68
N SER A 803 -47.58 -41.85 -33.64
CA SER A 803 -46.46 -42.02 -32.72
C SER A 803 -45.47 -40.86 -32.78
N LEU A 804 -44.92 -40.48 -31.63
CA LEU A 804 -43.89 -39.46 -31.49
C LEU A 804 -42.55 -40.12 -31.22
N LEU A 805 -41.63 -40.03 -32.19
CA LEU A 805 -40.26 -40.49 -32.11
C LEU A 805 -39.36 -39.33 -31.62
N ALA A 806 -38.43 -39.62 -30.71
CA ALA A 806 -37.39 -38.71 -30.26
C ALA A 806 -36.01 -39.32 -30.51
N LEU A 807 -35.24 -38.69 -31.40
CA LEU A 807 -33.83 -38.95 -31.63
C LEU A 807 -33.03 -37.88 -30.88
N TYR A 808 -31.96 -38.25 -30.19
CA TYR A 808 -31.18 -37.34 -29.36
C TYR A 808 -29.72 -37.80 -29.23
N SER A 809 -28.79 -36.84 -29.14
CA SER A 809 -27.39 -37.11 -28.75
C SER A 809 -27.28 -37.36 -27.24
N ASP A 810 -26.18 -37.96 -26.82
CA ASP A 810 -25.90 -38.29 -25.41
C ASP A 810 -25.84 -37.04 -24.52
N GLY A 811 -25.30 -35.91 -24.98
CA GLY A 811 -25.28 -34.64 -24.23
C GLY A 811 -26.67 -34.04 -23.90
N LEU A 812 -27.77 -34.55 -24.48
CA LEU A 812 -29.13 -34.25 -23.99
C LEU A 812 -29.45 -34.98 -22.67
N VAL A 813 -28.94 -36.20 -22.50
CA VAL A 813 -29.28 -37.10 -21.38
C VAL A 813 -28.16 -37.20 -20.33
N GLU A 814 -26.91 -36.98 -20.69
CA GLU A 814 -25.75 -37.00 -19.79
C GLU A 814 -25.38 -35.58 -19.29
N SER A 815 -24.98 -35.48 -18.02
CA SER A 815 -24.44 -34.24 -17.43
C SER A 815 -23.55 -34.55 -16.23
N ASN A 816 -22.82 -33.56 -15.72
CA ASN A 816 -21.86 -33.74 -14.60
C ASN A 816 -22.48 -34.36 -13.33
N ASP A 817 -23.80 -34.23 -13.19
CA ASP A 817 -24.63 -34.70 -12.08
C ASP A 817 -25.59 -35.85 -12.44
N ARG A 818 -25.60 -36.34 -13.70
CA ARG A 818 -26.59 -37.29 -14.20
C ARG A 818 -26.01 -38.25 -15.25
N ASP A 819 -26.16 -39.55 -14.99
CA ASP A 819 -25.85 -40.59 -15.97
C ASP A 819 -26.90 -40.70 -17.09
N VAL A 820 -26.48 -41.26 -18.24
CA VAL A 820 -27.31 -41.51 -19.42
C VAL A 820 -28.62 -42.22 -19.07
N THR A 821 -28.60 -43.22 -18.18
CA THR A 821 -29.78 -44.02 -17.84
C THR A 821 -30.85 -43.18 -17.13
N THR A 822 -30.42 -42.34 -16.19
CA THR A 822 -31.26 -41.40 -15.46
C THR A 822 -31.81 -40.31 -16.38
N GLY A 823 -30.98 -39.79 -17.29
CA GLY A 823 -31.41 -38.85 -18.33
C GLY A 823 -32.46 -39.43 -19.27
N MET A 824 -32.26 -40.66 -19.74
CA MET A 824 -33.23 -41.39 -20.56
C MET A 824 -34.55 -41.64 -19.82
N SER A 825 -34.50 -42.08 -18.55
CA SER A 825 -35.72 -42.21 -17.73
C SER A 825 -36.48 -40.88 -17.63
N ARG A 826 -35.76 -39.76 -17.44
CA ARG A 826 -36.38 -38.43 -17.37
C ARG A 826 -36.96 -37.96 -18.72
N LEU A 827 -36.29 -38.25 -19.83
CA LEU A 827 -36.82 -38.01 -21.18
C LEU A 827 -38.14 -38.78 -21.40
N ALA A 828 -38.18 -40.05 -20.99
CA ALA A 828 -39.39 -40.87 -21.09
C ALA A 828 -40.55 -40.32 -20.24
N GLU A 829 -40.29 -39.83 -19.02
CA GLU A 829 -41.29 -39.15 -18.20
C GLU A 829 -41.86 -37.89 -18.87
N LEU A 830 -41.00 -37.07 -19.49
CA LEU A 830 -41.42 -35.83 -20.16
C LEU A 830 -42.24 -36.14 -21.42
N LEU A 831 -41.83 -37.13 -22.21
CA LEU A 831 -42.60 -37.61 -23.37
C LEU A 831 -43.96 -38.16 -22.94
N PHE A 832 -44.00 -39.00 -21.90
CA PHE A 832 -45.24 -39.54 -21.31
C PHE A 832 -46.18 -38.41 -20.88
N GLN A 833 -45.67 -37.40 -20.16
CA GLN A 833 -46.47 -36.25 -19.73
C GLN A 833 -47.02 -35.46 -20.93
N SER A 834 -46.21 -35.26 -21.97
CA SER A 834 -46.62 -34.51 -23.16
C SER A 834 -47.76 -35.18 -23.93
N VAL A 835 -47.67 -36.49 -24.18
CA VAL A 835 -48.71 -37.23 -24.94
C VAL A 835 -50.02 -37.27 -24.16
N ASN A 836 -49.98 -37.41 -22.83
CA ASN A 836 -51.19 -37.41 -21.99
C ASN A 836 -51.80 -36.01 -21.76
N ALA A 837 -51.05 -34.92 -22.00
CA ALA A 837 -51.53 -33.55 -21.81
C ALA A 837 -52.07 -32.89 -23.11
N MET A 838 -51.72 -33.44 -24.28
CA MET A 838 -52.14 -32.91 -25.58
C MET A 838 -53.61 -33.24 -25.87
N PRO A 839 -54.42 -32.29 -26.37
CA PRO A 839 -55.72 -32.60 -26.97
C PRO A 839 -55.57 -33.55 -28.15
N THR A 840 -56.60 -34.35 -28.45
CA THR A 840 -56.63 -35.31 -29.58
C THR A 840 -56.75 -34.65 -30.97
N SER A 841 -56.24 -33.43 -31.13
CA SER A 841 -56.13 -32.72 -32.41
C SER A 841 -54.74 -33.01 -33.01
N PRO A 842 -54.58 -33.07 -34.34
CA PRO A 842 -53.25 -33.11 -34.94
C PRO A 842 -52.43 -31.92 -34.45
N ALA A 843 -51.33 -32.21 -33.76
CA ALA A 843 -50.43 -31.21 -33.21
C ALA A 843 -49.58 -30.62 -34.33
N ASP A 844 -49.65 -29.30 -34.50
CA ASP A 844 -48.92 -28.60 -35.56
C ASP A 844 -47.41 -28.59 -35.25
N ALA A 845 -46.59 -28.27 -36.26
CA ALA A 845 -45.14 -28.12 -36.08
C ALA A 845 -44.76 -27.11 -34.96
N SER A 846 -45.62 -26.14 -34.67
CA SER A 846 -45.45 -25.19 -33.56
C SER A 846 -45.58 -25.85 -32.18
N ASP A 847 -46.44 -26.87 -32.04
CA ASP A 847 -46.64 -27.57 -30.77
C ASP A 847 -45.45 -28.51 -30.48
N LEU A 848 -44.91 -29.16 -31.53
CA LEU A 848 -43.67 -29.93 -31.41
C LEU A 848 -42.46 -29.04 -31.15
N ASP A 849 -42.38 -27.84 -31.72
CA ASP A 849 -41.31 -26.88 -31.43
C ASP A 849 -41.32 -26.40 -29.96
N ALA A 850 -42.52 -26.15 -29.41
CA ALA A 850 -42.72 -25.87 -27.99
C ALA A 850 -42.39 -27.08 -27.10
N LEU A 851 -42.71 -28.30 -27.54
CA LEU A 851 -42.34 -29.53 -26.83
C LEU A 851 -40.82 -29.77 -26.84
N CYS A 852 -40.14 -29.59 -27.97
CA CYS A 852 -38.67 -29.60 -28.04
C CYS A 852 -38.08 -28.62 -27.03
N ALA A 853 -38.53 -27.37 -27.05
CA ALA A 853 -38.04 -26.35 -26.12
C ALA A 853 -38.29 -26.72 -24.65
N THR A 854 -39.44 -27.35 -24.34
CA THR A 854 -39.78 -27.81 -22.99
C THR A 854 -38.88 -28.96 -22.53
N ILE A 855 -38.65 -29.96 -23.39
CA ILE A 855 -37.78 -31.12 -23.09
C ILE A 855 -36.33 -30.66 -22.91
N THR A 856 -35.80 -29.87 -23.84
CA THR A 856 -34.43 -29.34 -23.75
C THR A 856 -34.26 -28.49 -22.48
N SER A 857 -35.21 -27.61 -22.15
CA SER A 857 -35.13 -26.78 -20.92
C SER A 857 -35.30 -27.57 -19.62
N ALA A 858 -35.88 -28.78 -19.67
CA ALA A 858 -36.09 -29.63 -18.50
C ALA A 858 -34.97 -30.67 -18.28
N LEU A 859 -34.21 -31.00 -19.33
CA LEU A 859 -33.07 -31.93 -19.27
C LEU A 859 -31.72 -31.21 -19.16
N LEU A 860 -31.56 -30.03 -19.77
CA LEU A 860 -30.32 -29.26 -19.71
C LEU A 860 -30.32 -28.31 -18.49
N PRO A 861 -29.16 -28.07 -17.86
CA PRO A 861 -29.08 -27.19 -16.70
C PRO A 861 -29.44 -25.74 -17.05
N ALA A 862 -30.34 -25.14 -16.28
CA ALA A 862 -30.74 -23.74 -16.47
C ALA A 862 -29.59 -22.73 -16.23
N HIS A 863 -28.58 -23.13 -15.45
CA HIS A 863 -27.35 -22.37 -15.19
C HIS A 863 -26.19 -23.34 -15.03
N GLY A 864 -25.27 -23.38 -15.98
CA GLY A 864 -24.07 -24.22 -15.96
C GLY A 864 -23.44 -24.36 -17.33
N GLU A 865 -22.18 -24.80 -17.39
CA GLU A 865 -21.57 -25.31 -18.62
C GLU A 865 -22.07 -26.74 -18.87
N LEU A 866 -22.46 -27.02 -20.11
CA LEU A 866 -22.78 -28.37 -20.57
C LEU A 866 -21.47 -29.14 -20.77
N ILE A 867 -21.50 -30.47 -20.60
CA ILE A 867 -20.33 -31.32 -20.90
C ILE A 867 -20.09 -31.34 -22.41
N ASP A 868 -21.15 -31.59 -23.16
CA ASP A 868 -21.14 -31.74 -24.61
C ASP A 868 -22.34 -31.03 -25.24
N ASP A 869 -22.39 -31.03 -26.57
CA ASP A 869 -23.53 -30.52 -27.31
C ASP A 869 -24.79 -31.39 -27.11
N ALA A 870 -25.96 -30.80 -27.36
CA ALA A 870 -27.23 -31.48 -27.22
C ALA A 870 -28.16 -31.20 -28.40
N ALA A 871 -28.34 -32.19 -29.27
CA ALA A 871 -29.33 -32.25 -30.32
C ALA A 871 -30.54 -33.09 -29.90
N LEU A 872 -31.73 -32.61 -30.28
CA LEU A 872 -33.01 -33.29 -30.14
C LEU A 872 -33.82 -33.10 -31.42
N LEU A 873 -34.19 -34.20 -32.07
CA LEU A 873 -35.11 -34.26 -33.19
C LEU A 873 -36.37 -35.01 -32.78
N LEU A 874 -37.49 -34.30 -32.68
CA LEU A 874 -38.82 -34.87 -32.46
C LEU A 874 -39.54 -35.03 -33.79
N VAL A 875 -40.12 -36.22 -34.02
CA VAL A 875 -40.81 -36.57 -35.27
C VAL A 875 -42.11 -37.29 -34.94
N ARG A 876 -43.25 -36.65 -35.22
CA ARG A 876 -44.55 -37.32 -35.22
C ARG A 876 -44.77 -37.98 -36.57
N THR A 877 -45.06 -39.28 -36.58
CA THR A 877 -45.26 -40.05 -37.81
C THR A 877 -46.74 -40.10 -38.20
N HIS A 878 -47.06 -39.74 -39.44
CA HIS A 878 -48.42 -39.81 -39.96
C HIS A 878 -48.52 -40.93 -41.00
N PRO A 879 -49.48 -41.87 -40.86
CA PRO A 879 -49.70 -42.89 -41.87
C PRO A 879 -50.26 -42.25 -43.15
N LEU A 880 -49.92 -42.80 -44.31
CA LEU A 880 -50.62 -42.44 -45.53
C LEU A 880 -51.88 -43.30 -45.64
N ASP A 881 -53.05 -42.66 -45.64
CA ASP A 881 -54.32 -43.38 -45.65
C ASP A 881 -54.47 -44.32 -46.85
N ALA A 882 -55.17 -45.43 -46.64
CA ALA A 882 -55.38 -46.43 -47.68
C ALA A 882 -56.14 -45.90 -48.91
N GLU A 883 -56.94 -44.85 -48.76
CA GLU A 883 -57.58 -44.15 -49.89
C GLU A 883 -56.58 -43.40 -50.78
N ASN A 884 -55.39 -43.07 -50.28
CA ASN A 884 -54.33 -42.36 -50.99
C ASN A 884 -53.28 -43.31 -51.62
N VAL A 885 -53.51 -44.62 -51.57
CA VAL A 885 -52.62 -45.64 -52.13
C VAL A 885 -53.41 -46.61 -52.98
N ALA A 886 -52.96 -46.83 -54.21
CA ALA A 886 -53.53 -47.82 -55.11
C ALA A 886 -52.43 -48.76 -55.61
N GLU A 887 -52.69 -50.06 -55.63
CA GLU A 887 -51.69 -51.07 -55.95
C GLU A 887 -52.32 -52.24 -56.73
N TRP A 888 -51.70 -52.61 -57.86
CA TRP A 888 -52.19 -53.69 -58.72
C TRP A 888 -51.04 -54.59 -59.18
N PRO A 889 -51.22 -55.93 -59.15
CA PRO A 889 -50.38 -56.83 -59.91
C PRO A 889 -50.68 -56.65 -61.41
N LEU A 890 -49.63 -56.68 -62.24
CA LEU A 890 -49.72 -56.61 -63.69
C LEU A 890 -49.26 -57.94 -64.31
N PRO A 891 -49.82 -58.37 -65.46
CA PRO A 891 -49.32 -59.54 -66.18
C PRO A 891 -47.92 -59.28 -66.74
N GLU A 892 -47.17 -60.36 -66.99
CA GLU A 892 -45.79 -60.30 -67.53
C GLU A 892 -45.74 -60.09 -69.06
N ASP A 893 -46.89 -59.98 -69.73
CA ASP A 893 -46.99 -59.84 -71.19
C ASP A 893 -47.22 -58.38 -71.66
N PRO A 894 -46.98 -58.05 -72.94
CA PRO A 894 -47.07 -56.68 -73.45
C PRO A 894 -48.41 -55.95 -73.27
N VAL A 895 -49.53 -56.67 -73.01
CA VAL A 895 -50.84 -56.06 -72.74
C VAL A 895 -50.84 -55.27 -71.42
N ALA A 896 -49.92 -55.55 -70.49
CA ALA A 896 -49.85 -54.87 -69.20
C ALA A 896 -49.69 -53.34 -69.32
N ALA A 897 -48.99 -52.82 -70.34
CA ALA A 897 -48.88 -51.38 -70.57
C ALA A 897 -50.19 -50.72 -71.07
N GLY A 898 -51.12 -51.51 -71.63
CA GLY A 898 -52.49 -51.08 -71.89
C GLY A 898 -53.30 -51.01 -70.60
N GLN A 899 -53.34 -52.12 -69.85
CA GLN A 899 -54.07 -52.23 -68.58
C GLN A 899 -53.60 -51.20 -67.55
N ALA A 900 -52.30 -50.96 -67.44
CA ALA A 900 -51.72 -49.98 -66.53
C ALA A 900 -52.24 -48.56 -66.79
N ARG A 901 -52.45 -48.17 -68.06
CA ARG A 901 -53.04 -46.86 -68.40
C ARG A 901 -54.51 -46.77 -68.02
N GLU A 902 -55.29 -47.82 -68.29
CA GLU A 902 -56.70 -47.89 -67.89
C GLU A 902 -56.86 -47.80 -66.36
N LEU A 903 -56.02 -48.49 -65.60
CA LEU A 903 -55.99 -48.45 -64.13
C LEU A 903 -55.59 -47.06 -63.60
N VAL A 904 -54.53 -46.45 -64.16
CA VAL A 904 -54.08 -45.09 -63.81
C VAL A 904 -55.19 -44.07 -64.05
N ARG A 905 -55.82 -44.09 -65.23
CA ARG A 905 -56.91 -43.17 -65.60
C ARG A 905 -58.10 -43.32 -64.66
N ALA A 906 -58.51 -44.54 -64.35
CA ALA A 906 -59.58 -44.81 -63.39
C ALA A 906 -59.22 -44.24 -62.01
N GLN A 907 -58.02 -44.54 -61.48
CA GLN A 907 -57.60 -44.10 -60.16
C GLN A 907 -57.44 -42.57 -60.03
N LEU A 908 -56.95 -41.88 -61.08
CA LEU A 908 -56.90 -40.42 -61.10
C LEU A 908 -58.29 -39.80 -61.12
N THR A 909 -59.26 -40.44 -61.80
CA THR A 909 -60.66 -40.02 -61.78
C THR A 909 -61.26 -40.22 -60.38
N ASP A 910 -61.02 -41.38 -59.75
CA ASP A 910 -61.50 -41.70 -58.40
C ASP A 910 -60.86 -40.80 -57.31
N TRP A 911 -59.66 -40.26 -57.55
CA TRP A 911 -58.97 -39.30 -56.68
C TRP A 911 -59.34 -37.83 -56.92
N ASP A 912 -60.30 -37.55 -57.80
CA ASP A 912 -60.69 -36.19 -58.25
C ASP A 912 -59.52 -35.39 -58.87
N LEU A 913 -58.59 -36.11 -59.52
CA LEU A 913 -57.44 -35.58 -60.24
C LEU A 913 -57.65 -35.70 -61.76
N ALA A 914 -58.86 -35.37 -62.22
CA ALA A 914 -59.33 -35.54 -63.60
C ALA A 914 -58.78 -34.48 -64.60
N ASP A 915 -57.59 -33.96 -64.36
CA ASP A 915 -56.89 -33.04 -65.26
C ASP A 915 -56.34 -33.79 -66.48
N GLU A 916 -56.67 -33.34 -67.70
CA GLU A 916 -56.33 -34.07 -68.93
C GLU A 916 -54.82 -34.16 -69.17
N ASP A 917 -54.07 -33.10 -68.85
CA ASP A 917 -52.61 -33.07 -69.01
C ASP A 917 -51.92 -33.99 -68.00
N LEU A 918 -52.38 -34.01 -66.73
CA LEU A 918 -51.90 -34.94 -65.71
C LEU A 918 -52.20 -36.40 -66.08
N ILE A 919 -53.42 -36.70 -66.52
CA ILE A 919 -53.79 -38.07 -66.93
C ILE A 919 -52.91 -38.52 -68.11
N MET A 920 -52.82 -37.71 -69.17
CA MET A 920 -52.02 -38.05 -70.35
C MET A 920 -50.54 -38.25 -69.99
N THR A 921 -49.98 -37.39 -69.14
CA THR A 921 -48.58 -37.48 -68.69
C THR A 921 -48.37 -38.74 -67.85
N THR A 922 -49.26 -39.03 -66.91
CA THR A 922 -49.15 -40.21 -66.03
C THR A 922 -49.31 -41.52 -66.81
N GLU A 923 -50.26 -41.58 -67.75
CA GLU A 923 -50.43 -42.72 -68.66
C GLU A 923 -49.17 -42.99 -69.49
N LEU A 924 -48.53 -41.93 -70.01
CA LEU A 924 -47.29 -42.06 -70.78
C LEU A 924 -46.12 -42.53 -69.91
N LEU A 925 -45.93 -41.93 -68.72
CA LEU A 925 -44.90 -42.35 -67.77
C LEU A 925 -45.06 -43.82 -67.37
N VAL A 926 -46.26 -44.22 -66.95
CA VAL A 926 -46.52 -45.61 -66.53
C VAL A 926 -46.39 -46.59 -67.69
N SER A 927 -46.79 -46.21 -68.91
CA SER A 927 -46.57 -47.03 -70.11
C SER A 927 -45.08 -47.25 -70.41
N GLU A 928 -44.23 -46.23 -70.25
CA GLU A 928 -42.79 -46.37 -70.43
C GLU A 928 -42.12 -47.14 -69.27
N LEU A 929 -42.56 -46.96 -68.02
CA LEU A 929 -42.09 -47.73 -66.87
C LEU A 929 -42.42 -49.23 -67.04
N VAL A 930 -43.69 -49.57 -67.26
CA VAL A 930 -44.15 -50.95 -67.48
C VAL A 930 -43.51 -51.54 -68.74
N GLY A 931 -43.40 -50.75 -69.82
CA GLY A 931 -42.74 -51.16 -71.05
C GLY A 931 -41.26 -51.48 -70.89
N ASN A 932 -40.53 -50.73 -70.05
CA ASN A 932 -39.15 -51.04 -69.68
C ASN A 932 -39.05 -52.34 -68.88
N VAL A 933 -39.92 -52.54 -67.90
CA VAL A 933 -39.95 -53.76 -67.07
C VAL A 933 -40.19 -55.00 -67.92
N ILE A 934 -41.25 -55.02 -68.76
CA ILE A 934 -41.58 -56.18 -69.63
C ILE A 934 -40.44 -56.54 -70.59
N ARG A 935 -39.64 -55.56 -71.04
CA ARG A 935 -38.54 -55.78 -71.99
C ARG A 935 -37.22 -56.21 -71.33
N HIS A 936 -37.01 -55.90 -70.04
CA HIS A 936 -35.68 -55.91 -69.42
C HIS A 936 -35.64 -56.55 -68.02
N ALA A 937 -36.76 -57.03 -67.50
CA ALA A 937 -36.89 -57.73 -66.23
C ALA A 937 -37.81 -58.95 -66.34
N CYS A 938 -37.82 -59.78 -65.31
CA CYS A 938 -38.68 -60.96 -65.17
C CYS A 938 -39.26 -61.01 -63.76
N GLY A 939 -40.36 -61.75 -63.58
CA GLY A 939 -41.02 -61.93 -62.29
C GLY A 939 -42.19 -60.95 -62.06
N PRO A 940 -42.84 -61.02 -60.89
CA PRO A 940 -44.13 -60.38 -60.65
C PRO A 940 -44.03 -58.86 -60.77
N ILE A 941 -44.69 -58.32 -61.79
CA ILE A 941 -44.78 -56.88 -62.02
C ILE A 941 -45.88 -56.30 -61.13
N ARG A 942 -45.59 -55.18 -60.47
CA ARG A 942 -46.55 -54.46 -59.61
C ARG A 942 -46.52 -52.98 -59.94
N LEU A 943 -47.66 -52.41 -60.27
CA LEU A 943 -47.86 -50.95 -60.35
C LEU A 943 -48.43 -50.47 -59.03
N ARG A 944 -47.88 -49.38 -58.49
CA ARG A 944 -48.40 -48.69 -57.32
C ARG A 944 -48.40 -47.18 -57.52
N MET A 945 -49.47 -46.54 -57.09
CA MET A 945 -49.67 -45.10 -57.10
C MET A 945 -49.85 -44.61 -55.66
N LEU A 946 -49.29 -43.45 -55.34
CA LEU A 946 -49.44 -42.78 -54.05
C LEU A 946 -49.82 -41.30 -54.27
N ARG A 947 -50.82 -40.82 -53.54
CA ARG A 947 -51.25 -39.41 -53.52
C ARG A 947 -50.81 -38.77 -52.20
N SER A 948 -49.74 -38.00 -52.22
CA SER A 948 -49.28 -37.20 -51.06
C SER A 948 -49.03 -35.75 -51.50
N ARG A 949 -47.89 -35.12 -51.13
CA ARG A 949 -47.44 -33.81 -51.65
C ARG A 949 -47.27 -33.76 -53.19
N ALA A 950 -47.20 -34.94 -53.81
CA ALA A 950 -47.03 -35.19 -55.23
C ALA A 950 -47.75 -36.50 -55.59
N LEU A 951 -48.03 -36.70 -56.87
CA LEU A 951 -48.45 -37.99 -57.41
C LEU A 951 -47.21 -38.83 -57.67
N ILE A 952 -47.06 -39.95 -56.96
CA ILE A 952 -45.94 -40.87 -57.13
C ILE A 952 -46.44 -42.12 -57.84
N CYS A 953 -45.81 -42.49 -58.95
CA CYS A 953 -46.08 -43.75 -59.66
C CYS A 953 -44.82 -44.60 -59.65
N GLU A 954 -44.90 -45.82 -59.11
CA GLU A 954 -43.81 -46.79 -59.07
C GLU A 954 -44.20 -48.12 -59.70
N VAL A 955 -43.29 -48.70 -60.48
CA VAL A 955 -43.41 -50.04 -61.03
C VAL A 955 -42.29 -50.90 -60.45
N SER A 956 -42.66 -52.01 -59.82
CA SER A 956 -41.72 -52.93 -59.18
C SER A 956 -41.63 -54.26 -59.91
N ASP A 957 -40.44 -54.85 -59.90
CA ASP A 957 -40.09 -56.11 -60.56
C ASP A 957 -38.99 -56.85 -59.78
N ALA A 958 -38.73 -58.13 -60.12
CA ALA A 958 -37.78 -58.98 -59.39
C ALA A 958 -36.32 -58.89 -59.91
N SER A 959 -36.00 -57.97 -60.81
CA SER A 959 -34.65 -57.75 -61.32
C SER A 959 -33.84 -56.81 -60.43
N LEU A 960 -32.53 -57.04 -60.37
CA LEU A 960 -31.58 -56.17 -59.68
C LEU A 960 -30.80 -55.24 -60.65
N THR A 961 -31.10 -55.27 -61.96
CA THR A 961 -30.38 -54.43 -62.93
C THR A 961 -30.82 -52.97 -62.91
N THR A 962 -29.90 -52.05 -62.67
CA THR A 962 -30.19 -50.60 -62.72
C THR A 962 -30.47 -50.15 -64.17
N PRO A 963 -31.57 -49.41 -64.42
CA PRO A 963 -31.84 -48.83 -65.73
C PRO A 963 -30.93 -47.63 -66.02
N HIS A 964 -30.44 -47.50 -67.25
CA HIS A 964 -29.57 -46.39 -67.67
C HIS A 964 -30.15 -45.63 -68.87
N ILE A 965 -30.16 -44.29 -68.80
CA ILE A 965 -30.52 -43.43 -69.93
C ILE A 965 -29.57 -43.71 -71.10
N ARG A 966 -30.11 -43.95 -72.30
CA ARG A 966 -29.33 -44.08 -73.53
C ARG A 966 -29.40 -42.79 -74.33
N HIS A 967 -28.28 -42.31 -74.85
CA HIS A 967 -28.26 -41.24 -75.85
C HIS A 967 -28.67 -41.82 -77.22
N THR A 968 -29.96 -41.93 -77.47
CA THR A 968 -30.48 -42.44 -78.74
C THR A 968 -30.39 -41.39 -79.85
N SER A 969 -30.11 -41.82 -81.07
CA SER A 969 -30.16 -40.97 -82.26
C SER A 969 -31.61 -40.62 -82.65
N ALA A 970 -31.78 -39.59 -83.50
CA ALA A 970 -33.08 -39.23 -84.06
C ALA A 970 -33.73 -40.39 -84.88
N THR A 971 -32.92 -41.32 -85.38
CA THR A 971 -33.34 -42.49 -86.18
C THR A 971 -33.53 -43.78 -85.38
N ASP A 972 -33.26 -43.80 -84.07
CA ASP A 972 -33.42 -45.01 -83.26
C ASP A 972 -34.90 -45.27 -82.92
N GLU A 973 -35.39 -46.47 -83.21
CA GLU A 973 -36.78 -46.89 -82.97
C GLU A 973 -37.08 -47.28 -81.50
N GLY A 974 -36.09 -47.18 -80.60
CA GLY A 974 -36.25 -47.53 -79.19
C GLY A 974 -35.14 -46.99 -78.29
N GLY A 975 -35.34 -47.08 -76.96
CA GLY A 975 -34.39 -46.60 -75.95
C GLY A 975 -34.65 -45.20 -75.39
N ARG A 976 -35.73 -44.54 -75.84
CA ARG A 976 -36.13 -43.17 -75.41
C ARG A 976 -36.93 -43.11 -74.11
N GLY A 977 -37.45 -44.22 -73.59
CA GLY A 977 -38.38 -44.22 -72.45
C GLY A 977 -37.88 -43.49 -71.21
N LEU A 978 -36.62 -43.72 -70.81
CA LEU A 978 -36.02 -43.01 -69.67
C LEU A 978 -35.72 -41.53 -69.97
N GLN A 979 -35.53 -41.15 -71.23
CA GLN A 979 -35.41 -39.75 -71.63
C GLN A 979 -36.77 -39.04 -71.54
N LEU A 980 -37.85 -39.71 -71.96
CA LEU A 980 -39.23 -39.21 -71.82
C LEU A 980 -39.61 -39.08 -70.35
N ILE A 981 -39.34 -40.10 -69.54
CA ILE A 981 -39.55 -40.06 -68.08
C ILE A 981 -38.82 -38.85 -67.49
N SER A 982 -37.51 -38.72 -67.76
CA SER A 982 -36.68 -37.62 -67.24
C SER A 982 -37.06 -36.23 -67.75
N ALA A 983 -37.88 -36.12 -68.81
CA ALA A 983 -38.36 -34.85 -69.35
C ALA A 983 -39.77 -34.47 -68.86
N LEU A 984 -40.54 -35.42 -68.33
CA LEU A 984 -41.96 -35.28 -67.99
C LEU A 984 -42.26 -35.30 -66.48
N CYS A 985 -41.40 -35.92 -65.66
CA CYS A 985 -41.54 -35.93 -64.20
C CYS A 985 -40.61 -34.91 -63.51
N GLN A 986 -40.92 -34.51 -62.28
CA GLN A 986 -40.02 -33.67 -61.46
C GLN A 986 -38.81 -34.45 -60.95
N ARG A 987 -39.04 -35.68 -60.50
CA ARG A 987 -38.02 -36.60 -59.99
C ARG A 987 -38.36 -38.01 -60.43
N TRP A 988 -37.34 -38.82 -60.70
CA TRP A 988 -37.48 -40.26 -60.88
C TRP A 988 -36.22 -40.94 -60.36
N GLY A 989 -36.33 -42.24 -60.09
CA GLY A 989 -35.22 -43.01 -59.58
C GLY A 989 -35.46 -44.51 -59.66
N THR A 990 -34.50 -45.28 -59.18
CA THR A 990 -34.62 -46.73 -58.97
C THR A 990 -34.28 -47.04 -57.53
N ARG A 991 -35.24 -47.62 -56.82
CA ARG A 991 -35.07 -48.12 -55.46
C ARG A 991 -34.77 -49.61 -55.51
N HIS A 992 -33.71 -50.06 -54.85
CA HIS A 992 -33.49 -51.49 -54.67
C HIS A 992 -34.22 -52.01 -53.43
N THR A 993 -34.63 -53.27 -53.48
CA THR A 993 -35.26 -54.00 -52.37
C THR A 993 -34.59 -55.37 -52.27
N ARG A 994 -34.74 -56.07 -51.13
CA ARG A 994 -34.18 -57.41 -50.93
C ARG A 994 -34.56 -58.45 -52.01
N THR A 995 -35.62 -58.22 -52.78
CA THR A 995 -36.19 -59.18 -53.73
C THR A 995 -36.32 -58.65 -55.17
N GLY A 996 -35.74 -57.49 -55.48
CA GLY A 996 -35.94 -56.82 -56.77
C GLY A 996 -35.76 -55.31 -56.68
N LYS A 997 -36.44 -54.55 -57.54
CA LYS A 997 -36.37 -53.07 -57.58
C LYS A 997 -37.73 -52.43 -57.83
N SER A 998 -37.82 -51.14 -57.56
CA SER A 998 -38.93 -50.26 -57.95
C SER A 998 -38.39 -49.08 -58.74
N ILE A 999 -38.83 -48.90 -59.99
CA ILE A 999 -38.57 -47.67 -60.75
C ILE A 999 -39.75 -46.73 -60.49
N TRP A 1000 -39.47 -45.51 -60.02
CA TRP A 1000 -40.49 -44.58 -59.55
C TRP A 1000 -40.37 -43.22 -60.23
N THR A 1001 -41.49 -42.51 -60.28
CA THR A 1001 -41.63 -41.16 -60.86
C THR A 1001 -42.50 -40.29 -59.95
N GLU A 1002 -42.19 -38.99 -59.90
CA GLU A 1002 -42.88 -37.98 -59.09
C GLU A 1002 -43.42 -36.86 -60.01
N LEU A 1003 -44.74 -36.68 -59.99
CA LEU A 1003 -45.47 -35.64 -60.72
C LEU A 1003 -46.09 -34.62 -59.76
N PRO A 1004 -46.11 -33.32 -60.08
CA PRO A 1004 -46.85 -32.34 -59.30
C PRO A 1004 -48.33 -32.65 -59.34
N LEU A 1005 -49.00 -32.49 -58.20
CA LEU A 1005 -50.46 -32.41 -58.19
C LEU A 1005 -50.90 -31.04 -58.73
N PRO A 1006 -52.06 -30.95 -59.40
CA PRO A 1006 -52.63 -29.68 -59.82
C PRO A 1006 -52.82 -28.80 -58.58
N THR A 1007 -52.31 -27.56 -58.63
CA THR A 1007 -52.61 -26.60 -57.55
C THR A 1007 -54.09 -26.26 -57.64
N ALA A 1008 -54.82 -26.48 -56.54
CA ALA A 1008 -56.21 -26.06 -56.45
C ALA A 1008 -56.30 -24.58 -56.79
N SER A 1009 -57.04 -24.26 -57.86
CA SER A 1009 -57.30 -22.86 -58.24
C SER A 1009 -58.21 -22.25 -57.17
N VAL A 1010 -57.64 -21.32 -56.39
CA VAL A 1010 -58.32 -20.59 -55.30
C VAL A 1010 -59.41 -19.66 -55.85
#